data_AF-A0A2I0BQK4-F1
#
_entry.id   AF-A0A2I0BQK4-F1
#
_cell.length_a   1.000
_cell.length_b   1.000
_cell.length_c   1.000
_cell.angle_alpha   90.00
_cell.angle_beta   90.00
_cell.angle_gamma   90.00
#
_symmetry.space_group_name_H-M   'P 1'
#
loop_
_entity.id
_entity.type
_entity.pdbx_description
1 polymer ?
#
loop_
_entity_poly.entity_id
_entity_poly.type
_entity_poly.pdbx_seq_one_letter_code
_entity_poly.pdbx_strand_id
1 'polypeptide(L)'
;MNLFLFICIALFIYLDKFHLPNSLKYNFKRSLLLKLGHQQTVLSKNSEATKSGGMFFIRNSFLYRNKNFLKNKYIFKRLFHSKMDNANKLPKWNQPSKEGKKITNLFVNNSLTHSKVEFIPQEGNKIKWYACGPTVYDAAHLGHARTYVSFDIIRRILVNYFKYDVFMVINITDIDDKIIKRSVEEKIGFTELARKWEYEFWEDMKSLNVLLPTAITRVSEYVGDIVKYIEKIIENKYAYVSEEGSVYFDIDEFKKSEKHFYARMEPLSVKDENKILEGEGDLGVISKKKKNAYDFALWKSSKPNEPHWDSPWGKGRPGWHIECSTMASNILGDVLDIHSGGIDLRFPHHDNELAQSEAFFDHSQWVNYFLHSGHLHIEGLKMSKSLKNFITIKNMLTKYTSNQIRILFLLNKWDNFMNYSPNGESMVQCIEIDKSFTNFFAIILMKIKNFDLNSCNLYWSDADNKLNLLFRQTKNKIHEHFLDNFNTPDALLAIQKLITEINIYMDKEKIQIGLLLEIKHYINFIFDTFGLIYGDAPKGKYDKFDELLQTLGTYRRNIRINLQSNAKLIRNILKEKNKKNDLDPVAAQEKSELLHSEFINNIKANNELLLKECDLLRDQHLLNMGILIDDRPNNEFVIKIIDDNQLQQEKNKREQELSKKMAGDQKKGNQNEKRE
;
A
#
# COMPACT_ATOMS: atom_id res chain seq x y z
N MET A 1 18.30 -9.46 34.44
CA MET A 1 18.92 -10.73 34.85
C MET A 1 17.89 -11.76 35.36
N ASN A 2 16.74 -11.93 34.69
CA ASN A 2 15.62 -12.75 35.21
C ASN A 2 15.09 -13.83 34.24
N LEU A 3 15.64 -13.94 33.02
CA LEU A 3 15.22 -14.97 32.06
C LEU A 3 16.04 -16.27 32.20
N PHE A 4 17.32 -16.14 32.54
CA PHE A 4 18.23 -17.28 32.70
C PHE A 4 17.85 -18.15 33.91
N LEU A 5 17.51 -17.52 35.05
CA LEU A 5 17.08 -18.23 36.25
C LEU A 5 15.75 -18.99 36.05
N PHE A 6 14.85 -18.43 35.24
CA PHE A 6 13.55 -19.03 34.93
C PHE A 6 13.70 -20.25 33.99
N ILE A 7 14.60 -20.16 33.00
CA ILE A 7 14.95 -21.27 32.10
C ILE A 7 15.62 -22.41 32.89
N CYS A 8 16.52 -22.09 33.83
CA CYS A 8 17.17 -23.10 34.67
C CYS A 8 16.19 -23.84 35.58
N ILE A 9 15.20 -23.15 36.17
CA ILE A 9 14.18 -23.76 37.02
C ILE A 9 13.19 -24.58 36.18
N ALA A 10 12.82 -24.12 34.98
CA ALA A 10 11.96 -24.87 34.06
C ALA A 10 12.64 -26.16 33.55
N LEU A 11 13.96 -26.11 33.25
CA LEU A 11 14.75 -27.30 32.92
C LEU A 11 14.89 -28.27 34.11
N PHE A 12 15.01 -27.76 35.34
CA PHE A 12 15.06 -28.58 36.54
C PHE A 12 13.75 -29.36 36.78
N ILE A 13 12.61 -28.70 36.55
CA ILE A 13 11.27 -29.30 36.66
C ILE A 13 10.99 -30.29 35.51
N TYR A 14 11.56 -30.04 34.32
CA TYR A 14 11.41 -30.93 33.16
C TYR A 14 12.29 -32.19 33.26
N LEU A 15 13.47 -32.09 33.88
CA LEU A 15 14.42 -33.21 34.03
C LEU A 15 14.06 -34.15 35.20
N ASP A 16 13.23 -33.74 36.15
CA ASP A 16 12.75 -34.61 37.24
C ASP A 16 11.65 -35.61 36.80
N LYS A 17 11.19 -35.53 35.55
CA LYS A 17 10.20 -36.46 34.97
C LYS A 17 10.79 -37.62 34.16
N PHE A 18 12.12 -37.72 34.04
CA PHE A 18 12.78 -38.86 33.38
C PHE A 18 13.78 -39.53 34.33
N HIS A 19 13.61 -40.84 34.57
CA HIS A 19 14.55 -41.65 35.32
C HIS A 19 15.90 -41.73 34.58
N LEU A 20 16.87 -40.90 34.99
CA LEU A 20 18.26 -40.97 34.58
C LEU A 20 19.15 -41.53 35.71
N PRO A 21 20.21 -42.30 35.41
CA PRO A 21 21.07 -42.92 36.42
C PRO A 21 21.80 -41.92 37.33
N ASN A 22 21.98 -42.29 38.60
CA ASN A 22 22.50 -41.44 39.68
C ASN A 22 23.92 -40.84 39.45
N SER A 23 24.70 -41.34 38.48
CA SER A 23 26.04 -40.84 38.19
C SER A 23 26.07 -39.47 37.48
N LEU A 24 24.98 -39.05 36.82
CA LEU A 24 24.88 -37.74 36.16
C LEU A 24 24.40 -36.61 37.07
N LYS A 25 23.73 -36.91 38.20
CA LYS A 25 23.25 -35.89 39.16
C LYS A 25 24.39 -35.27 39.99
N TYR A 26 25.51 -35.97 40.19
CA TYR A 26 26.61 -35.49 41.03
C TYR A 26 27.51 -34.47 40.32
N ASN A 27 27.74 -34.63 39.01
CA ASN A 27 28.62 -33.73 38.25
C ASN A 27 27.96 -32.39 37.88
N PHE A 28 26.63 -32.31 37.80
CA PHE A 28 25.92 -31.07 37.48
C PHE A 28 25.82 -30.11 38.68
N LYS A 29 25.72 -30.63 39.91
CA LYS A 29 25.68 -29.82 41.14
C LYS A 29 27.00 -29.10 41.43
N ARG A 30 28.14 -29.65 41.01
CA ARG A 30 29.46 -29.07 41.27
C ARG A 30 29.80 -27.89 40.34
N SER A 31 29.23 -27.84 39.13
CA SER A 31 29.47 -26.76 38.17
C SER A 31 28.66 -25.48 38.48
N LEU A 32 27.47 -25.63 39.06
CA LEU A 32 26.56 -24.50 39.33
C LEU A 32 26.98 -23.66 40.56
N LEU A 33 27.63 -24.29 41.55
CA LEU A 33 28.10 -23.62 42.78
C LEU A 33 29.41 -22.83 42.60
N LEU A 34 30.17 -23.08 41.52
CA LEU A 34 31.43 -22.38 41.24
C LEU A 34 31.27 -21.09 40.42
N LYS A 35 30.08 -20.78 39.89
CA LYS A 35 29.81 -19.55 39.12
C LYS A 35 28.94 -18.51 39.84
N LEU A 36 28.50 -18.79 41.07
CA LEU A 36 27.74 -17.84 41.91
C LEU A 36 28.59 -17.21 43.04
N GLY A 37 29.90 -17.51 43.10
CA GLY A 37 30.83 -17.02 44.12
C GLY A 37 31.68 -15.81 43.73
N HIS A 38 31.48 -15.20 42.55
CA HIS A 38 32.26 -14.04 42.11
C HIS A 38 31.35 -12.93 41.59
N GLN A 39 30.77 -12.16 42.51
CA GLN A 39 30.51 -10.72 42.41
C GLN A 39 29.74 -10.26 43.67
N GLN A 40 30.46 -10.21 44.80
CA GLN A 40 30.04 -9.45 45.97
C GLN A 40 31.27 -8.86 46.64
N THR A 41 31.80 -7.81 46.02
CA THR A 41 32.63 -6.82 46.69
C THR A 41 32.33 -5.48 46.04
N VAL A 42 32.30 -4.44 46.89
CA VAL A 42 32.13 -3.01 46.60
C VAL A 42 30.70 -2.47 46.84
N LEU A 43 30.62 -1.65 47.90
CA LEU A 43 29.57 -0.70 48.32
C LEU A 43 28.61 -1.12 49.45
N SER A 44 29.13 -1.11 50.68
CA SER A 44 28.38 -0.53 51.80
C SER A 44 29.33 0.22 52.74
N LYS A 45 29.29 1.56 52.67
CA LYS A 45 29.75 2.46 53.74
C LYS A 45 28.55 3.28 54.19
N ASN A 46 28.39 3.34 55.51
CA ASN A 46 27.54 4.23 56.31
C ASN A 46 26.04 3.84 56.30
N SER A 47 25.30 3.82 57.41
CA SER A 47 25.47 4.47 58.72
C SER A 47 24.80 3.68 59.85
N GLU A 48 25.25 3.97 61.06
CA GLU A 48 24.90 3.41 62.36
C GLU A 48 23.46 3.67 62.83
N ALA A 49 23.05 2.87 63.84
CA ALA A 49 22.43 3.29 65.11
C ALA A 49 21.01 2.76 65.47
N THR A 50 21.02 1.97 66.57
CA THR A 50 20.09 1.93 67.72
C THR A 50 18.67 1.33 67.67
N LYS A 51 18.58 0.12 68.27
CA LYS A 51 17.72 -0.38 69.38
C LYS A 51 16.24 0.07 69.57
N SER A 52 15.40 -0.98 69.68
CA SER A 52 14.33 -1.28 70.66
C SER A 52 13.01 -0.48 70.72
N GLY A 53 11.89 -1.22 70.79
CA GLY A 53 10.74 -0.88 71.64
C GLY A 53 9.36 -0.85 70.98
N GLY A 54 8.44 -1.67 71.52
CA GLY A 54 7.12 -1.18 71.97
C GLY A 54 6.03 -0.85 70.96
N MET A 55 5.00 -1.70 70.98
CA MET A 55 3.64 -1.61 70.44
C MET A 55 2.89 -0.30 70.83
N PHE A 56 2.24 0.41 69.88
CA PHE A 56 0.79 0.74 69.85
C PHE A 56 0.37 1.86 68.85
N PHE A 57 -0.86 1.72 68.32
CA PHE A 57 -1.79 2.67 67.68
C PHE A 57 -1.69 3.10 66.19
N ILE A 58 -2.57 2.46 65.39
CA ILE A 58 -3.57 2.96 64.41
C ILE A 58 -3.20 4.02 63.35
N ARG A 59 -3.56 3.66 62.10
CA ARG A 59 -4.14 4.43 60.96
C ARG A 59 -3.27 4.67 59.71
N ASN A 60 -3.85 4.19 58.60
CA ASN A 60 -3.68 4.60 57.19
C ASN A 60 -2.31 4.38 56.53
N SER A 61 -2.23 3.41 55.61
CA SER A 61 -2.24 3.70 54.16
C SER A 61 -1.89 2.47 53.32
N PHE A 62 -2.38 2.48 52.07
CA PHE A 62 -2.02 1.60 50.94
C PHE A 62 -2.68 0.22 50.79
N LEU A 63 -3.93 0.30 50.31
CA LEU A 63 -4.39 -0.50 49.17
C LEU A 63 -3.40 -0.39 48.00
N TYR A 64 -2.72 -1.49 47.65
CA TYR A 64 -2.28 -1.73 46.27
C TYR A 64 -2.49 -3.20 45.90
N ARG A 65 -3.67 -3.47 45.32
CA ARG A 65 -4.08 -4.77 44.78
C ARG A 65 -3.29 -5.01 43.49
N ASN A 66 -2.32 -5.90 43.53
CA ASN A 66 -1.46 -6.20 42.38
C ASN A 66 -2.21 -7.05 41.35
N LYS A 67 -2.55 -6.46 40.19
CA LYS A 67 -3.33 -7.03 39.07
C LYS A 67 -2.64 -8.17 38.28
N ASN A 68 -1.49 -8.67 38.73
CA ASN A 68 -0.70 -9.63 37.96
C ASN A 68 -0.99 -11.12 38.24
N PHE A 69 -1.83 -11.44 39.23
CA PHE A 69 -2.15 -12.85 39.53
C PHE A 69 -3.27 -13.45 38.65
N LEU A 70 -4.09 -12.61 38.00
CA LEU A 70 -5.20 -13.05 37.14
C LEU A 70 -4.79 -13.35 35.68
N LYS A 71 -3.62 -12.87 35.23
CA LYS A 71 -3.09 -13.16 33.87
C LYS A 71 -2.55 -14.58 33.71
N ASN A 72 -2.05 -15.20 34.78
CA ASN A 72 -1.43 -16.53 34.70
C ASN A 72 -2.44 -17.68 34.60
N LYS A 73 -3.70 -17.48 35.03
CA LYS A 73 -4.79 -18.46 34.81
C LYS A 73 -5.18 -18.56 33.33
N TYR A 74 -5.06 -17.47 32.57
CA TYR A 74 -5.37 -17.45 31.12
C TYR A 74 -4.33 -18.23 30.29
N ILE A 75 -3.05 -18.13 30.65
CA ILE A 75 -1.96 -18.81 29.93
C ILE A 75 -2.00 -20.32 30.18
N PHE A 76 -2.28 -20.74 31.42
CA PHE A 76 -2.41 -22.16 31.75
C PHE A 76 -3.67 -22.80 31.15
N LYS A 77 -4.78 -22.06 31.01
CA LYS A 77 -5.99 -22.59 30.35
C LYS A 77 -5.76 -22.84 28.85
N ARG A 78 -4.89 -22.05 28.20
CA ARG A 78 -4.54 -22.17 26.78
C ARG A 78 -3.56 -23.32 26.50
N LEU A 79 -2.71 -23.68 27.47
CA LEU A 79 -1.75 -24.80 27.34
C LEU A 79 -2.39 -26.17 27.62
N PHE A 80 -3.51 -26.24 28.34
CA PHE A 80 -4.20 -27.50 28.68
C PHE A 80 -5.55 -27.71 27.95
N HIS A 81 -5.91 -26.85 26.99
CA HIS A 81 -7.08 -27.05 26.11
C HIS A 81 -6.76 -27.69 24.76
N SER A 82 -5.53 -28.21 24.53
CA SER A 82 -5.23 -28.97 23.31
C SER A 82 -5.53 -30.47 23.39
N LYS A 83 -6.15 -30.95 24.49
CA LYS A 83 -6.64 -32.33 24.63
C LYS A 83 -7.94 -32.38 25.42
N MET A 84 -9.01 -31.84 24.84
CA MET A 84 -10.36 -32.34 25.06
C MET A 84 -11.03 -32.39 23.68
N ASP A 85 -10.79 -33.50 22.99
CA ASP A 85 -11.45 -33.86 21.75
C ASP A 85 -12.93 -34.15 22.05
N ASN A 86 -13.78 -33.14 21.89
CA ASN A 86 -14.95 -33.36 21.05
C ASN A 86 -14.54 -32.87 19.66
N ALA A 87 -13.98 -33.79 18.88
CA ALA A 87 -13.67 -33.57 17.48
C ALA A 87 -14.97 -33.38 16.69
N ASN A 88 -15.56 -32.19 16.76
CA ASN A 88 -16.34 -31.66 15.66
C ASN A 88 -15.35 -31.52 14.51
N LYS A 89 -15.16 -32.59 13.73
CA LYS A 89 -14.35 -32.56 12.52
C LYS A 89 -14.89 -31.41 11.68
N LEU A 90 -14.05 -30.38 11.46
CA LEU A 90 -14.34 -29.38 10.44
C LEU A 90 -14.66 -30.13 9.14
N PRO A 91 -15.68 -29.71 8.38
CA PRO A 91 -16.07 -30.39 7.16
C PRO A 91 -14.88 -30.43 6.19
N LYS A 92 -14.86 -31.47 5.36
CA LYS A 92 -13.78 -31.66 4.39
C LYS A 92 -13.86 -30.56 3.33
N TRP A 93 -12.92 -29.63 3.34
CA TRP A 93 -12.68 -28.72 2.22
C TRP A 93 -12.19 -29.53 1.01
N ASN A 94 -12.81 -29.31 -0.14
CA ASN A 94 -12.49 -29.99 -1.38
C ASN A 94 -11.63 -29.08 -2.26
N GLN A 95 -10.35 -29.39 -2.36
CA GLN A 95 -9.46 -28.67 -3.25
C GLN A 95 -9.90 -28.82 -4.71
N PRO A 96 -9.89 -27.74 -5.52
CA PRO A 96 -10.12 -27.85 -6.96
C PRO A 96 -9.13 -28.82 -7.64
N SER A 97 -9.60 -29.55 -8.67
CA SER A 97 -8.75 -30.46 -9.44
C SER A 97 -7.66 -29.69 -10.17
N LYS A 98 -6.44 -30.26 -10.23
CA LYS A 98 -5.33 -29.72 -11.03
C LYS A 98 -5.50 -29.91 -12.54
N GLU A 99 -6.36 -30.85 -12.93
CA GLU A 99 -6.48 -31.26 -14.34
C GLU A 99 -7.01 -30.11 -15.21
N GLY A 100 -6.26 -29.78 -16.26
CA GLY A 100 -6.59 -28.69 -17.18
C GLY A 100 -6.54 -27.29 -16.57
N LYS A 101 -5.93 -27.12 -15.38
CA LYS A 101 -5.82 -25.82 -14.69
C LYS A 101 -4.41 -25.27 -14.75
N LYS A 102 -4.30 -23.95 -14.66
CA LYS A 102 -3.02 -23.26 -14.53
C LYS A 102 -2.49 -23.41 -13.11
N ILE A 103 -1.39 -24.15 -12.95
CA ILE A 103 -0.74 -24.39 -11.67
C ILE A 103 0.48 -23.49 -11.55
N THR A 104 0.50 -22.64 -10.53
CA THR A 104 1.62 -21.74 -10.25
C THR A 104 2.42 -22.13 -9.02
N ASN A 105 1.99 -23.14 -8.26
CA ASN A 105 2.49 -23.48 -6.91
C ASN A 105 2.33 -22.31 -5.91
N LEU A 106 1.37 -21.41 -6.15
CA LEU A 106 1.02 -20.35 -5.22
C LEU A 106 0.29 -20.98 -4.03
N PHE A 107 0.67 -20.60 -2.82
CA PHE A 107 0.03 -21.03 -1.58
C PHE A 107 -0.61 -19.84 -0.89
N VAL A 108 -1.87 -19.95 -0.48
CA VAL A 108 -2.65 -18.87 0.15
C VAL A 108 -3.18 -19.31 1.51
N ASN A 109 -3.22 -18.38 2.46
CA ASN A 109 -3.90 -18.60 3.73
C ASN A 109 -5.41 -18.60 3.49
N ASN A 110 -6.04 -19.77 3.61
CA ASN A 110 -7.47 -19.92 3.40
C ASN A 110 -8.19 -20.00 4.74
N SER A 111 -9.07 -19.03 4.99
CA SER A 111 -9.80 -18.93 6.26
C SER A 111 -10.74 -20.12 6.50
N LEU A 112 -11.18 -20.83 5.44
CA LEU A 112 -11.97 -22.06 5.57
C LEU A 112 -11.18 -23.22 6.20
N THR A 113 -9.88 -23.30 5.89
CA THR A 113 -9.03 -24.43 6.30
C THR A 113 -8.17 -24.12 7.52
N HIS A 114 -8.14 -22.86 7.96
CA HIS A 114 -7.24 -22.37 9.01
C HIS A 114 -5.76 -22.64 8.72
N SER A 115 -5.43 -22.82 7.45
CA SER A 115 -4.11 -23.25 7.00
C SER A 115 -3.77 -22.65 5.64
N LYS A 116 -2.51 -22.81 5.26
CA LYS A 116 -2.04 -22.43 3.94
C LYS A 116 -2.25 -23.59 2.98
N VAL A 117 -2.94 -23.32 1.87
CA VAL A 117 -3.28 -24.31 0.85
C VAL A 117 -2.85 -23.83 -0.53
N GLU A 118 -2.61 -24.77 -1.44
CA GLU A 118 -2.28 -24.44 -2.82
C GLU A 118 -3.49 -23.82 -3.53
N PHE A 119 -3.23 -22.72 -4.25
CA PHE A 119 -4.21 -22.01 -5.05
C PHE A 119 -4.32 -22.65 -6.43
N ILE A 120 -5.53 -23.14 -6.75
CA ILE A 120 -5.87 -23.75 -8.02
C ILE A 120 -7.21 -23.15 -8.45
N PRO A 121 -7.28 -22.50 -9.62
CA PRO A 121 -8.55 -21.96 -10.13
C PRO A 121 -9.51 -23.08 -10.53
N GLN A 122 -10.81 -22.79 -10.42
CA GLN A 122 -11.89 -23.68 -10.81
C GLN A 122 -11.94 -23.89 -12.33
N GLU A 123 -11.58 -22.88 -13.14
CA GLU A 123 -11.71 -22.91 -14.60
C GLU A 123 -10.43 -22.44 -15.33
N GLY A 124 -9.58 -23.37 -15.76
CA GLY A 124 -8.41 -23.07 -16.59
C GLY A 124 -7.44 -22.10 -15.91
N ASN A 125 -7.38 -20.86 -16.39
CA ASN A 125 -6.63 -19.76 -15.82
C ASN A 125 -7.53 -18.60 -15.33
N LYS A 126 -8.84 -18.79 -15.28
CA LYS A 126 -9.82 -17.78 -14.84
C LYS A 126 -10.02 -17.82 -13.34
N ILE A 127 -10.23 -16.66 -12.74
CA ILE A 127 -10.52 -16.49 -11.32
C ILE A 127 -11.80 -15.70 -11.18
N LYS A 128 -12.82 -16.31 -10.58
CA LYS A 128 -14.05 -15.65 -10.14
C LYS A 128 -13.86 -15.10 -8.74
N TRP A 129 -13.79 -13.79 -8.60
CA TRP A 129 -13.49 -13.13 -7.33
C TRP A 129 -14.60 -12.17 -6.92
N TYR A 130 -15.26 -12.42 -5.79
CA TYR A 130 -16.15 -11.46 -5.13
C TYR A 130 -15.50 -10.83 -3.90
N ALA A 131 -15.47 -9.51 -3.79
CA ALA A 131 -15.01 -8.81 -2.60
C ALA A 131 -16.10 -7.93 -2.00
N CYS A 132 -16.38 -8.08 -0.71
CA CYS A 132 -17.36 -7.24 -0.03
C CYS A 132 -16.91 -5.78 -0.05
N GLY A 133 -17.77 -4.92 -0.58
CA GLY A 133 -17.52 -3.49 -0.69
C GLY A 133 -18.11 -2.68 0.47
N PRO A 134 -18.12 -1.35 0.36
CA PRO A 134 -18.46 -0.45 1.45
C PRO A 134 -19.98 -0.31 1.65
N THR A 135 -20.38 -0.05 2.90
CA THR A 135 -21.65 0.62 3.20
C THR A 135 -21.47 2.13 3.01
N VAL A 136 -22.18 2.72 2.05
CA VAL A 136 -21.95 4.11 1.59
C VAL A 136 -22.79 5.13 2.39
N TYR A 137 -22.53 5.22 3.69
CA TYR A 137 -23.21 6.18 4.58
C TYR A 137 -22.35 7.38 5.00
N ASP A 138 -21.03 7.29 4.84
CA ASP A 138 -20.06 8.29 5.30
C ASP A 138 -18.68 8.01 4.65
N ALA A 139 -17.73 8.93 4.81
CA ALA A 139 -16.40 8.89 4.19
C ALA A 139 -15.64 7.58 4.48
N ALA A 140 -14.87 7.15 3.47
CA ALA A 140 -13.96 6.02 3.61
C ALA A 140 -12.73 6.40 4.47
N HIS A 141 -12.21 5.42 5.21
CA HIS A 141 -11.10 5.62 6.15
C HIS A 141 -9.93 4.69 5.86
N LEU A 142 -8.82 4.92 6.55
CA LEU A 142 -7.57 4.18 6.34
C LEU A 142 -7.72 2.66 6.55
N GLY A 143 -8.67 2.21 7.37
CA GLY A 143 -9.06 0.79 7.43
C GLY A 143 -9.59 0.24 6.10
N HIS A 144 -10.42 0.99 5.38
CA HIS A 144 -10.88 0.64 4.03
C HIS A 144 -9.72 0.66 3.04
N ALA A 145 -8.89 1.71 3.09
CA ALA A 145 -7.69 1.80 2.24
C ALA A 145 -6.80 0.56 2.40
N ARG A 146 -6.59 0.11 3.65
CA ARG A 146 -5.83 -1.11 3.92
C ARG A 146 -6.40 -2.32 3.19
N THR A 147 -7.69 -2.57 3.33
CA THR A 147 -8.38 -3.70 2.69
C THR A 147 -8.29 -3.62 1.16
N TYR A 148 -8.76 -2.52 0.57
CA TYR A 148 -8.91 -2.42 -0.89
C TYR A 148 -7.55 -2.28 -1.60
N VAL A 149 -6.56 -1.59 -1.01
CA VAL A 149 -5.21 -1.55 -1.58
C VAL A 149 -4.52 -2.91 -1.49
N SER A 150 -4.71 -3.66 -0.39
CA SER A 150 -4.14 -5.01 -0.28
C SER A 150 -4.72 -5.96 -1.33
N PHE A 151 -6.04 -5.93 -1.54
CA PHE A 151 -6.68 -6.74 -2.58
C PHE A 151 -6.32 -6.28 -3.98
N ASP A 152 -6.14 -4.98 -4.22
CA ASP A 152 -5.62 -4.47 -5.49
C ASP A 152 -4.20 -4.98 -5.78
N ILE A 153 -3.30 -4.98 -4.79
CA ILE A 153 -1.95 -5.54 -4.93
C ILE A 153 -2.01 -7.04 -5.22
N ILE A 154 -2.83 -7.80 -4.49
CA ILE A 154 -3.02 -9.24 -4.74
C ILE A 154 -3.56 -9.50 -6.15
N ARG A 155 -4.59 -8.75 -6.57
CA ARG A 155 -5.15 -8.82 -7.93
C ARG A 155 -4.09 -8.53 -8.97
N ARG A 156 -3.29 -7.47 -8.80
CA ARG A 156 -2.20 -7.14 -9.71
C ARG A 156 -1.12 -8.23 -9.75
N ILE A 157 -0.78 -8.87 -8.63
CA ILE A 157 0.14 -10.03 -8.63
C ILE A 157 -0.47 -11.20 -9.42
N LEU A 158 -1.75 -11.51 -9.20
CA LEU A 158 -2.43 -12.59 -9.95
C LEU A 158 -2.49 -12.30 -11.46
N VAL A 159 -2.85 -11.08 -11.86
CA VAL A 159 -3.01 -10.68 -13.27
C VAL A 159 -1.66 -10.42 -13.94
N ASN A 160 -0.81 -9.56 -13.38
CA ASN A 160 0.38 -9.08 -14.05
C ASN A 160 1.55 -10.06 -13.92
N TYR A 161 1.71 -10.70 -12.76
CA TYR A 161 2.84 -11.59 -12.49
C TYR A 161 2.50 -13.04 -12.85
N PHE A 162 1.43 -13.59 -12.27
CA PHE A 162 1.02 -14.97 -12.54
C PHE A 162 0.22 -15.14 -13.83
N LYS A 163 -0.27 -14.05 -14.46
CA LYS A 163 -1.05 -14.09 -15.71
C LYS A 163 -2.34 -14.90 -15.60
N TYR A 164 -3.06 -14.79 -14.49
CA TYR A 164 -4.44 -15.25 -14.36
C TYR A 164 -5.41 -14.24 -14.98
N ASP A 165 -6.53 -14.72 -15.49
CA ASP A 165 -7.65 -13.90 -15.95
C ASP A 165 -8.63 -13.68 -14.80
N VAL A 166 -8.64 -12.48 -14.21
CA VAL A 166 -9.41 -12.20 -13.00
C VAL A 166 -10.68 -11.43 -13.33
N PHE A 167 -11.83 -12.03 -13.04
CA PHE A 167 -13.12 -11.36 -13.05
C PHE A 167 -13.50 -11.00 -11.60
N MET A 168 -13.32 -9.72 -11.25
CA MET A 168 -13.56 -9.23 -9.89
C MET A 168 -14.88 -8.47 -9.80
N VAL A 169 -15.68 -8.77 -8.78
CA VAL A 169 -16.94 -8.11 -8.45
C VAL A 169 -16.81 -7.46 -7.08
N ILE A 170 -17.25 -6.20 -6.96
CA ILE A 170 -17.40 -5.51 -5.66
C ILE A 170 -18.82 -4.97 -5.57
N ASN A 171 -19.50 -5.21 -4.46
CA ASN A 171 -20.81 -4.62 -4.21
C ASN A 171 -20.71 -3.25 -3.54
N ILE A 172 -21.78 -2.47 -3.65
CA ILE A 172 -22.05 -1.28 -2.86
C ILE A 172 -23.30 -1.57 -2.03
N THR A 173 -23.16 -1.56 -0.70
CA THR A 173 -24.32 -1.60 0.19
C THR A 173 -24.90 -0.20 0.27
N ASP A 174 -25.87 0.10 -0.60
CA ASP A 174 -26.59 1.38 -0.70
C ASP A 174 -27.96 1.38 0.00
N ILE A 175 -28.29 0.30 0.71
CA ILE A 175 -29.43 0.19 1.62
C ILE A 175 -28.92 -0.43 2.93
N ASP A 176 -28.93 0.33 4.02
CA ASP A 176 -28.55 -0.16 5.35
C ASP A 176 -29.14 0.73 6.45
N ASP A 177 -29.25 0.19 7.66
CA ASP A 177 -29.69 0.94 8.84
C ASP A 177 -28.87 2.22 9.07
N LYS A 178 -27.55 2.17 8.83
CA LYS A 178 -26.66 3.34 8.97
C LYS A 178 -26.95 4.42 7.93
N ILE A 179 -27.30 4.03 6.71
CA ILE A 179 -27.65 4.96 5.62
C ILE A 179 -28.98 5.65 5.95
N ILE A 180 -29.99 4.88 6.34
CA ILE A 180 -31.32 5.40 6.68
C ILE A 180 -31.23 6.37 7.85
N LYS A 181 -30.52 5.99 8.91
CA LYS A 181 -30.31 6.86 10.08
C LYS A 181 -29.61 8.16 9.69
N ARG A 182 -28.54 8.07 8.91
CA ARG A 182 -27.77 9.24 8.48
C ARG A 182 -28.56 10.14 7.53
N SER A 183 -29.39 9.59 6.66
CA SER A 183 -30.20 10.36 5.72
C SER A 183 -31.27 11.18 6.47
N VAL A 184 -31.82 10.62 7.55
CA VAL A 184 -32.74 11.35 8.46
C VAL A 184 -31.99 12.48 9.19
N GLU A 185 -30.78 12.22 9.69
CA GLU A 185 -29.94 13.25 10.35
C GLU A 185 -29.60 14.42 9.40
N GLU A 186 -29.26 14.13 8.15
CA GLU A 186 -28.87 15.13 7.13
C GLU A 186 -30.07 15.72 6.37
N LYS A 187 -31.29 15.21 6.58
CA LYS A 187 -32.52 15.61 5.89
C LYS A 187 -32.42 15.51 4.36
N ILE A 188 -31.77 14.45 3.86
CA ILE A 188 -31.68 14.14 2.42
C ILE A 188 -32.22 12.72 2.16
N GLY A 189 -32.54 12.41 0.90
CA GLY A 189 -33.00 11.06 0.55
C GLY A 189 -31.90 10.02 0.76
N PHE A 190 -32.25 8.81 1.24
CA PHE A 190 -31.25 7.75 1.48
C PHE A 190 -30.48 7.37 0.21
N THR A 191 -31.15 7.33 -0.95
CA THR A 191 -30.51 7.10 -2.25
C THR A 191 -29.55 8.21 -2.63
N GLU A 192 -29.89 9.47 -2.35
CA GLU A 192 -29.03 10.63 -2.62
C GLU A 192 -27.77 10.59 -1.74
N LEU A 193 -27.94 10.33 -0.44
CA LEU A 193 -26.83 10.12 0.50
C LEU A 193 -25.91 8.98 0.02
N ALA A 194 -26.48 7.83 -0.33
CA ALA A 194 -25.73 6.67 -0.77
C ALA A 194 -24.94 6.94 -2.05
N ARG A 195 -25.54 7.60 -3.04
CA ARG A 195 -24.88 7.95 -4.31
C ARG A 195 -23.74 8.94 -4.12
N LYS A 196 -23.90 9.91 -3.21
CA LYS A 196 -22.82 10.84 -2.85
C LYS A 196 -21.60 10.09 -2.29
N TRP A 197 -21.81 9.25 -1.29
CA TRP A 197 -20.70 8.53 -0.64
C TRP A 197 -20.13 7.40 -1.50
N GLU A 198 -20.92 6.80 -2.39
CA GLU A 198 -20.43 5.89 -3.41
C GLU A 198 -19.46 6.59 -4.37
N TYR A 199 -19.83 7.78 -4.86
CA TYR A 199 -18.95 8.58 -5.71
C TYR A 199 -17.64 8.95 -4.99
N GLU A 200 -17.74 9.44 -3.75
CA GLU A 200 -16.56 9.78 -2.95
C GLU A 200 -15.67 8.56 -2.68
N PHE A 201 -16.25 7.39 -2.42
CA PHE A 201 -15.51 6.14 -2.26
C PHE A 201 -14.67 5.79 -3.49
N TRP A 202 -15.26 5.86 -4.69
CA TRP A 202 -14.52 5.55 -5.92
C TRP A 202 -13.44 6.58 -6.24
N GLU A 203 -13.67 7.86 -5.95
CA GLU A 203 -12.62 8.90 -6.08
C GLU A 203 -11.47 8.68 -5.08
N ASP A 204 -11.75 8.24 -3.86
CA ASP A 204 -10.73 7.82 -2.88
C ASP A 204 -9.94 6.59 -3.38
N MET A 205 -10.62 5.57 -3.92
CA MET A 205 -9.96 4.38 -4.49
C MET A 205 -9.05 4.74 -5.66
N LYS A 206 -9.54 5.58 -6.57
CA LYS A 206 -8.77 6.09 -7.72
C LYS A 206 -7.54 6.88 -7.26
N SER A 207 -7.69 7.74 -6.25
CA SER A 207 -6.57 8.51 -5.67
C SER A 207 -5.50 7.61 -5.04
N LEU A 208 -5.89 6.44 -4.53
CA LEU A 208 -4.98 5.39 -4.02
C LEU A 208 -4.44 4.45 -5.12
N ASN A 209 -4.70 4.74 -6.40
CA ASN A 209 -4.33 3.90 -7.54
C ASN A 209 -4.90 2.46 -7.46
N VAL A 210 -6.08 2.31 -6.85
CA VAL A 210 -6.83 1.05 -6.85
C VAL A 210 -7.56 0.90 -8.18
N LEU A 211 -7.43 -0.25 -8.83
CA LEU A 211 -8.14 -0.54 -10.08
C LEU A 211 -9.63 -0.74 -9.82
N LEU A 212 -10.47 -0.23 -10.71
CA LEU A 212 -11.89 -0.56 -10.71
C LEU A 212 -12.09 -2.08 -10.89
N PRO A 213 -13.07 -2.69 -10.19
CA PRO A 213 -13.42 -4.08 -10.40
C PRO A 213 -14.04 -4.28 -11.79
N THR A 214 -14.14 -5.53 -12.23
CA THR A 214 -14.77 -5.88 -13.52
C THR A 214 -16.27 -5.60 -13.51
N ALA A 215 -16.92 -5.80 -12.36
CA ALA A 215 -18.32 -5.42 -12.16
C ALA A 215 -18.52 -4.76 -10.79
N ILE A 216 -19.46 -3.81 -10.74
CA ILE A 216 -19.95 -3.18 -9.52
C ILE A 216 -21.43 -3.52 -9.41
N THR A 217 -21.85 -4.03 -8.25
CA THR A 217 -23.27 -4.29 -7.97
C THR A 217 -23.77 -3.36 -6.88
N ARG A 218 -25.07 -3.08 -6.86
CA ARG A 218 -25.70 -2.26 -5.82
C ARG A 218 -26.88 -3.00 -5.25
N VAL A 219 -27.02 -3.02 -3.93
CA VAL A 219 -28.09 -3.77 -3.26
C VAL A 219 -29.46 -3.33 -3.76
N SER A 220 -29.67 -2.02 -3.95
CA SER A 220 -30.93 -1.46 -4.44
C SER A 220 -31.36 -1.96 -5.82
N GLU A 221 -30.41 -2.40 -6.65
CA GLU A 221 -30.68 -2.90 -8.01
C GLU A 221 -30.99 -4.41 -8.01
N TYR A 222 -30.71 -5.13 -6.92
CA TYR A 222 -30.84 -6.60 -6.82
C TYR A 222 -31.94 -7.05 -5.86
N VAL A 223 -32.76 -6.15 -5.29
CA VAL A 223 -33.77 -6.50 -4.29
C VAL A 223 -34.75 -7.57 -4.79
N GLY A 224 -35.17 -7.50 -6.06
CA GLY A 224 -36.04 -8.51 -6.66
C GLY A 224 -35.39 -9.90 -6.75
N ASP A 225 -34.10 -9.96 -7.04
CA ASP A 225 -33.35 -11.23 -7.05
C ASP A 225 -33.11 -11.74 -5.63
N ILE A 226 -32.92 -10.86 -4.65
CA ILE A 226 -32.79 -11.21 -3.23
C ILE A 226 -34.07 -11.89 -2.74
N VAL A 227 -35.25 -11.36 -3.09
CA VAL A 227 -36.53 -11.98 -2.74
C VAL A 227 -36.61 -13.42 -3.30
N LYS A 228 -36.30 -13.62 -4.58
CA LYS A 228 -36.29 -14.96 -5.19
C LYS A 228 -35.27 -15.89 -4.54
N TYR A 229 -34.11 -15.36 -4.16
CA TYR A 229 -33.07 -16.12 -3.47
C TYR A 229 -33.57 -16.62 -2.11
N ILE A 230 -34.26 -15.78 -1.36
CA ILE A 230 -34.86 -16.13 -0.07
C ILE A 230 -36.00 -17.14 -0.24
N GLU A 231 -36.88 -16.96 -1.24
CA GLU A 231 -37.92 -17.94 -1.57
C GLU A 231 -37.31 -19.34 -1.76
N LYS A 232 -36.19 -19.42 -2.48
CA LYS A 232 -35.49 -20.70 -2.70
C LYS A 232 -34.91 -21.30 -1.42
N ILE A 233 -34.34 -20.49 -0.52
CA ILE A 233 -33.86 -20.96 0.79
C ILE A 233 -35.04 -21.51 1.63
N ILE A 234 -36.21 -20.87 1.57
CA ILE A 234 -37.44 -21.35 2.23
C ILE A 234 -37.91 -22.67 1.60
N GLU A 235 -37.94 -22.78 0.26
CA GLU A 235 -38.26 -24.03 -0.43
C GLU A 235 -37.36 -25.19 0.00
N ASN A 236 -36.06 -24.90 0.17
CA ASN A 236 -35.07 -25.86 0.66
C ASN A 236 -35.15 -26.10 2.18
N LYS A 237 -36.11 -25.46 2.87
CA LYS A 237 -36.43 -25.61 4.31
C LYS A 237 -35.40 -25.03 5.27
N TYR A 238 -34.50 -24.16 4.80
CA TYR A 238 -33.45 -23.54 5.62
C TYR A 238 -33.81 -22.12 6.12
N ALA A 239 -35.03 -21.67 5.87
CA ALA A 239 -35.54 -20.40 6.38
C ALA A 239 -37.02 -20.49 6.76
N TYR A 240 -37.47 -19.58 7.62
CA TYR A 240 -38.86 -19.47 8.05
C TYR A 240 -39.31 -18.02 8.13
N VAL A 241 -40.61 -17.82 7.89
CA VAL A 241 -41.28 -16.52 8.03
C VAL A 241 -41.77 -16.38 9.48
N SER A 242 -41.49 -15.26 10.13
CA SER A 242 -42.03 -14.94 11.44
C SER A 242 -43.45 -14.38 11.32
N GLU A 243 -44.20 -14.37 12.43
CA GLU A 243 -45.54 -13.76 12.50
C GLU A 243 -45.57 -12.27 12.11
N GLU A 244 -44.42 -11.59 12.19
CA GLU A 244 -44.26 -10.16 11.88
C GLU A 244 -43.91 -9.90 10.41
N GLY A 245 -43.77 -10.95 9.59
CA GLY A 245 -43.41 -10.85 8.16
C GLY A 245 -41.91 -10.72 7.88
N SER A 246 -41.05 -10.83 8.89
CA SER A 246 -39.60 -10.99 8.70
C SER A 246 -39.26 -12.44 8.34
N VAL A 247 -38.18 -12.66 7.60
CA VAL A 247 -37.68 -14.00 7.25
C VAL A 247 -36.33 -14.23 7.91
N TYR A 248 -36.18 -15.35 8.59
CA TYR A 248 -34.96 -15.74 9.30
C TYR A 248 -34.37 -17.03 8.74
N PHE A 249 -33.04 -17.11 8.74
CA PHE A 249 -32.32 -18.34 8.44
C PHE A 249 -32.38 -19.30 9.64
N ASP A 250 -32.73 -20.56 9.42
CA ASP A 250 -32.87 -21.59 10.45
C ASP A 250 -31.55 -22.35 10.61
N ILE A 251 -30.72 -21.91 11.56
CA ILE A 251 -29.38 -22.49 11.76
C ILE A 251 -29.47 -23.96 12.19
N ASP A 252 -30.47 -24.29 13.00
CA ASP A 252 -30.62 -25.64 13.55
C ASP A 252 -31.08 -26.61 12.46
N GLU A 253 -31.99 -26.20 11.57
CA GLU A 253 -32.36 -27.02 10.41
C GLU A 253 -31.20 -27.18 9.43
N PHE A 254 -30.45 -26.11 9.15
CA PHE A 254 -29.27 -26.16 8.28
C PHE A 254 -28.24 -27.20 8.75
N LYS A 255 -27.97 -27.25 10.06
CA LYS A 255 -27.03 -28.20 10.68
C LYS A 255 -27.49 -29.65 10.71
N LYS A 256 -28.77 -29.95 10.48
CA LYS A 256 -29.27 -31.34 10.42
C LYS A 256 -28.83 -32.06 9.14
N SER A 257 -28.53 -31.31 8.08
CA SER A 257 -28.03 -31.86 6.83
C SER A 257 -26.57 -32.29 6.97
N GLU A 258 -26.23 -33.48 6.48
CA GLU A 258 -24.83 -33.95 6.45
C GLU A 258 -23.95 -33.14 5.48
N LYS A 259 -24.57 -32.39 4.55
CA LYS A 259 -23.86 -31.54 3.58
C LYS A 259 -23.37 -30.23 4.18
N HIS A 260 -24.00 -29.77 5.26
CA HIS A 260 -23.96 -28.36 5.65
C HIS A 260 -23.29 -28.19 7.02
N PHE A 261 -22.46 -27.15 7.13
CA PHE A 261 -21.81 -26.79 8.38
C PHE A 261 -21.79 -25.28 8.54
N TYR A 262 -22.40 -24.81 9.62
CA TYR A 262 -22.48 -23.39 9.94
C TYR A 262 -21.23 -22.90 10.69
N ALA A 263 -20.78 -21.70 10.35
CA ALA A 263 -19.63 -21.03 10.96
C ALA A 263 -18.31 -21.81 10.85
N ARG A 264 -17.91 -22.18 9.62
CA ARG A 264 -16.66 -22.93 9.38
C ARG A 264 -15.43 -22.10 9.70
N MET A 265 -15.49 -20.80 9.46
CA MET A 265 -14.34 -19.92 9.65
C MET A 265 -14.22 -19.47 11.10
N GLU A 266 -15.31 -19.29 11.82
CA GLU A 266 -15.27 -18.88 13.24
C GLU A 266 -16.24 -19.70 14.12
N PRO A 267 -16.04 -21.02 14.27
CA PRO A 267 -16.97 -21.91 14.99
C PRO A 267 -17.13 -21.55 16.47
N LEU A 268 -16.12 -20.88 17.07
CA LEU A 268 -16.16 -20.41 18.46
C LEU A 268 -16.92 -19.08 18.62
N SER A 269 -17.13 -18.33 17.53
CA SER A 269 -17.82 -17.04 17.56
C SER A 269 -19.34 -17.16 17.47
N VAL A 270 -19.88 -18.36 17.17
CA VAL A 270 -21.33 -18.63 17.06
C VAL A 270 -22.12 -18.29 18.33
N LYS A 271 -21.45 -18.27 19.49
CA LYS A 271 -22.07 -17.92 20.78
C LYS A 271 -21.69 -16.52 21.27
N ASP A 272 -21.01 -15.72 20.45
CA ASP A 272 -20.64 -14.35 20.78
C ASP A 272 -21.79 -13.41 20.40
N GLU A 273 -22.68 -13.17 21.37
CA GLU A 273 -23.88 -12.33 21.18
C GLU A 273 -23.55 -10.94 20.64
N ASN A 274 -22.41 -10.35 21.01
CA ASN A 274 -22.04 -9.01 20.53
C ASN A 274 -21.78 -9.00 19.03
N LYS A 275 -21.07 -10.02 18.50
CA LYS A 275 -20.78 -10.12 17.06
C LYS A 275 -22.05 -10.38 16.25
N ILE A 276 -22.97 -11.16 16.80
CA ILE A 276 -24.26 -11.46 16.16
C ILE A 276 -25.10 -10.19 16.09
N LEU A 277 -25.22 -9.46 17.21
CA LEU A 277 -25.92 -8.19 17.26
C LEU A 277 -25.31 -7.14 16.32
N GLU A 278 -23.98 -7.09 16.20
CA GLU A 278 -23.30 -6.22 15.23
C GLU A 278 -23.69 -6.57 13.78
N GLY A 279 -23.87 -7.86 13.46
CA GLY A 279 -24.34 -8.33 12.16
C GLY A 279 -25.82 -8.04 11.87
N GLU A 280 -26.64 -7.90 12.90
CA GLU A 280 -28.08 -7.65 12.75
C GLU A 280 -28.47 -6.16 12.69
N GLY A 281 -27.56 -5.27 13.08
CA GLY A 281 -27.80 -3.82 13.10
C GLY A 281 -28.79 -3.37 14.19
N ASP A 282 -29.20 -2.11 14.15
CA ASP A 282 -30.05 -1.46 15.19
C ASP A 282 -31.41 -2.16 15.39
N LEU A 283 -31.85 -3.03 14.46
CA LEU A 283 -33.09 -3.80 14.56
C LEU A 283 -32.94 -5.19 15.20
N GLY A 284 -31.72 -5.70 15.41
CA GLY A 284 -31.48 -7.04 16.01
C GLY A 284 -31.96 -7.18 17.46
N VAL A 285 -32.15 -6.05 18.15
CA VAL A 285 -32.56 -6.02 19.57
C VAL A 285 -34.07 -6.32 19.77
N ILE A 286 -34.89 -6.32 18.71
CA ILE A 286 -36.35 -6.22 18.85
C ILE A 286 -37.11 -7.55 18.62
N SER A 287 -36.54 -8.54 17.92
CA SER A 287 -37.27 -9.80 17.68
C SER A 287 -37.19 -10.76 18.88
N LYS A 288 -38.23 -10.75 19.72
CA LYS A 288 -38.45 -11.77 20.77
C LYS A 288 -38.98 -13.11 20.20
N LYS A 289 -39.03 -13.27 18.87
CA LYS A 289 -39.77 -14.35 18.19
C LYS A 289 -38.94 -15.18 17.21
N LYS A 290 -37.61 -15.21 17.34
CA LYS A 290 -36.78 -16.18 16.61
C LYS A 290 -36.94 -17.56 17.25
N LYS A 291 -36.91 -18.63 16.44
CA LYS A 291 -36.86 -20.02 16.94
C LYS A 291 -35.57 -20.26 17.72
N ASN A 292 -34.45 -19.76 17.19
CA ASN A 292 -33.15 -19.76 17.84
C ASN A 292 -32.62 -18.32 17.95
N ALA A 293 -32.04 -17.97 19.10
CA ALA A 293 -31.52 -16.63 19.37
C ALA A 293 -30.40 -16.22 18.38
N TYR A 294 -29.73 -17.19 17.77
CA TYR A 294 -28.63 -16.98 16.83
C TYR A 294 -29.06 -16.93 15.37
N ASP A 295 -30.34 -17.21 15.07
CA ASP A 295 -30.87 -17.08 13.70
C ASP A 295 -30.77 -15.63 13.24
N PHE A 296 -30.35 -15.44 11.99
CA PHE A 296 -30.14 -14.11 11.41
C PHE A 296 -31.18 -13.80 10.33
N ALA A 297 -31.48 -12.51 10.16
CA ALA A 297 -32.50 -12.06 9.23
C ALA A 297 -32.02 -12.15 7.77
N LEU A 298 -32.85 -12.77 6.92
CA LEU A 298 -32.75 -12.71 5.47
C LEU A 298 -33.57 -11.55 4.91
N TRP A 299 -34.76 -11.33 5.48
CA TRP A 299 -35.65 -10.21 5.14
C TRP A 299 -36.15 -9.56 6.43
N LYS A 300 -36.05 -8.23 6.52
CA LYS A 300 -36.53 -7.45 7.66
C LYS A 300 -37.82 -6.75 7.26
N SER A 301 -38.91 -7.00 7.99
CA SER A 301 -40.15 -6.23 7.85
C SER A 301 -39.89 -4.76 8.18
N SER A 302 -40.30 -3.84 7.29
CA SER A 302 -40.01 -2.41 7.45
C SER A 302 -40.98 -1.74 8.44
N LYS A 303 -40.48 -0.78 9.22
CA LYS A 303 -41.32 0.08 10.05
C LYS A 303 -41.99 1.18 9.22
N PRO A 304 -43.06 1.82 9.73
CA PRO A 304 -43.61 3.01 9.09
C PRO A 304 -42.53 4.07 8.85
N ASN A 305 -42.49 4.62 7.63
CA ASN A 305 -41.53 5.63 7.16
C ASN A 305 -40.09 5.16 6.90
N GLU A 306 -39.81 3.85 6.96
CA GLU A 306 -38.56 3.29 6.42
C GLU A 306 -38.70 2.98 4.91
N PRO A 307 -37.59 3.03 4.14
CA PRO A 307 -37.61 2.51 2.77
C PRO A 307 -37.99 1.02 2.79
N HIS A 308 -38.80 0.63 1.81
CA HIS A 308 -39.33 -0.72 1.71
C HIS A 308 -39.55 -1.12 0.26
N TRP A 309 -39.57 -2.43 0.06
CA TRP A 309 -39.91 -3.10 -1.16
C TRP A 309 -41.01 -4.12 -0.88
N ASP A 310 -41.83 -4.38 -1.88
CA ASP A 310 -42.85 -5.42 -1.81
C ASP A 310 -42.20 -6.80 -1.91
N SER A 311 -42.71 -7.74 -1.11
CA SER A 311 -42.28 -9.14 -1.11
C SER A 311 -43.47 -10.06 -0.76
N PRO A 312 -43.37 -11.38 -0.99
CA PRO A 312 -44.38 -12.35 -0.58
C PRO A 312 -44.70 -12.35 0.92
N TRP A 313 -43.79 -11.83 1.75
CA TRP A 313 -43.92 -11.79 3.21
C TRP A 313 -44.34 -10.40 3.72
N GLY A 314 -44.70 -9.49 2.82
CA GLY A 314 -45.06 -8.11 3.12
C GLY A 314 -43.92 -7.12 2.84
N LYS A 315 -44.14 -5.87 3.24
CA LYS A 315 -43.20 -4.77 2.99
C LYS A 315 -41.96 -4.91 3.87
N GLY A 316 -40.79 -4.85 3.27
CA GLY A 316 -39.54 -4.99 4.00
C GLY A 316 -38.32 -4.59 3.19
N ARG A 317 -37.17 -5.04 3.68
CA ARG A 317 -35.86 -4.83 3.06
C ARG A 317 -34.93 -6.01 3.33
N PRO A 318 -33.88 -6.19 2.50
CA PRO A 318 -32.88 -7.24 2.71
C PRO A 318 -32.20 -7.17 4.09
N GLY A 319 -31.81 -8.33 4.60
CA GLY A 319 -30.80 -8.44 5.65
C GLY A 319 -29.38 -8.31 5.08
N TRP A 320 -28.43 -7.80 5.87
CA TRP A 320 -27.09 -7.44 5.39
C TRP A 320 -26.36 -8.59 4.67
N HIS A 321 -26.47 -9.83 5.17
CA HIS A 321 -25.73 -10.96 4.62
C HIS A 321 -26.29 -11.47 3.28
N ILE A 322 -27.62 -11.46 3.11
CA ILE A 322 -28.28 -12.07 1.92
C ILE A 322 -27.98 -11.30 0.63
N GLU A 323 -27.65 -10.01 0.79
CA GLU A 323 -27.24 -9.11 -0.28
C GLU A 323 -26.08 -9.70 -1.07
N CYS A 324 -24.97 -9.97 -0.38
CA CYS A 324 -23.74 -10.44 -1.01
C CYS A 324 -23.89 -11.85 -1.56
N SER A 325 -24.52 -12.77 -0.81
CA SER A 325 -24.85 -14.13 -1.30
C SER A 325 -25.58 -14.10 -2.65
N THR A 326 -26.59 -13.24 -2.76
CA THR A 326 -27.40 -13.13 -3.98
C THR A 326 -26.60 -12.51 -5.12
N MET A 327 -25.98 -11.34 -4.90
CA MET A 327 -25.26 -10.60 -5.95
C MET A 327 -24.06 -11.40 -6.49
N ALA A 328 -23.28 -12.02 -5.59
CA ALA A 328 -22.15 -12.84 -5.95
C ALA A 328 -22.60 -14.07 -6.76
N SER A 329 -23.63 -14.78 -6.29
CA SER A 329 -24.16 -15.97 -6.95
C SER A 329 -24.75 -15.67 -8.34
N ASN A 330 -25.45 -14.53 -8.49
CA ASN A 330 -26.05 -14.13 -9.75
C ASN A 330 -25.01 -13.90 -10.85
N ILE A 331 -23.87 -13.28 -10.51
CA ILE A 331 -22.82 -12.94 -11.49
C ILE A 331 -21.83 -14.08 -11.70
N LEU A 332 -21.42 -14.76 -10.62
CA LEU A 332 -20.28 -15.68 -10.64
C LEU A 332 -20.71 -17.15 -10.58
N GLY A 333 -21.97 -17.43 -10.25
CA GLY A 333 -22.54 -18.77 -10.19
C GLY A 333 -22.42 -19.43 -8.81
N ASP A 334 -22.49 -20.76 -8.82
CA ASP A 334 -22.55 -21.63 -7.63
C ASP A 334 -21.20 -21.88 -6.95
N VAL A 335 -20.08 -21.67 -7.65
CA VAL A 335 -18.73 -21.80 -7.08
C VAL A 335 -17.85 -20.61 -7.43
N LEU A 336 -17.36 -19.92 -6.38
CA LEU A 336 -16.38 -18.85 -6.45
C LEU A 336 -14.96 -19.37 -6.22
N ASP A 337 -13.99 -18.80 -6.91
CA ASP A 337 -12.58 -19.05 -6.58
C ASP A 337 -12.22 -18.30 -5.30
N ILE A 338 -12.39 -16.97 -5.31
CA ILE A 338 -11.99 -16.11 -4.20
C ILE A 338 -13.18 -15.33 -3.69
N HIS A 339 -13.36 -15.36 -2.37
CA HIS A 339 -14.22 -14.41 -1.67
C HIS A 339 -13.40 -13.66 -0.60
N SER A 340 -13.47 -12.34 -0.58
CA SER A 340 -12.56 -11.53 0.25
C SER A 340 -13.22 -10.36 0.96
N GLY A 341 -12.66 -9.96 2.10
CA GLY A 341 -13.12 -8.82 2.88
C GLY A 341 -12.19 -8.50 4.06
N GLY A 342 -12.56 -7.49 4.85
CA GLY A 342 -11.91 -7.25 6.14
C GLY A 342 -12.06 -8.44 7.08
N ILE A 343 -11.11 -8.66 7.99
CA ILE A 343 -11.17 -9.75 8.98
C ILE A 343 -12.39 -9.69 9.90
N ASP A 344 -12.99 -8.51 10.09
CA ASP A 344 -14.29 -8.31 10.74
C ASP A 344 -15.44 -8.99 10.00
N LEU A 345 -15.37 -9.06 8.67
CA LEU A 345 -16.43 -9.68 7.88
C LEU A 345 -16.40 -11.20 7.96
N ARG A 346 -15.30 -11.80 8.43
CA ARG A 346 -15.21 -13.27 8.58
C ARG A 346 -16.38 -13.85 9.36
N PHE A 347 -16.77 -13.17 10.45
CA PHE A 347 -17.94 -13.52 11.23
C PHE A 347 -18.62 -12.28 11.81
N PRO A 348 -19.95 -12.14 11.71
CA PRO A 348 -20.88 -13.15 11.17
C PRO A 348 -21.03 -13.11 9.64
N HIS A 349 -20.57 -12.06 8.96
CA HIS A 349 -20.99 -11.76 7.58
C HIS A 349 -20.69 -12.89 6.58
N HIS A 350 -19.42 -13.24 6.37
CA HIS A 350 -19.04 -14.26 5.39
C HIS A 350 -19.44 -15.69 5.80
N ASP A 351 -19.43 -16.03 7.09
CA ASP A 351 -19.94 -17.34 7.56
C ASP A 351 -21.46 -17.46 7.31
N ASN A 352 -22.21 -16.36 7.41
CA ASN A 352 -23.63 -16.31 7.06
C ASN A 352 -23.85 -16.35 5.54
N GLU A 353 -23.03 -15.66 4.75
CA GLU A 353 -23.11 -15.72 3.28
C GLU A 353 -22.86 -17.13 2.77
N LEU A 354 -21.87 -17.80 3.35
CA LEU A 354 -21.54 -19.17 3.05
C LEU A 354 -22.72 -20.10 3.37
N ALA A 355 -23.36 -19.93 4.52
CA ALA A 355 -24.53 -20.72 4.91
C ALA A 355 -25.74 -20.45 3.99
N GLN A 356 -26.01 -19.19 3.66
CA GLN A 356 -27.10 -18.81 2.75
C GLN A 356 -26.91 -19.39 1.35
N SER A 357 -25.69 -19.31 0.82
CA SER A 357 -25.40 -19.75 -0.54
C SER A 357 -25.45 -21.28 -0.67
N GLU A 358 -24.91 -21.98 0.32
CA GLU A 358 -25.00 -23.44 0.37
C GLU A 358 -26.42 -23.94 0.63
N ALA A 359 -27.21 -23.20 1.41
CA ALA A 359 -28.64 -23.47 1.58
C ALA A 359 -29.43 -23.25 0.29
N PHE A 360 -29.07 -22.24 -0.52
CA PHE A 360 -29.71 -21.95 -1.80
C PHE A 360 -29.42 -23.02 -2.87
N PHE A 361 -28.15 -23.37 -3.04
CA PHE A 361 -27.71 -24.33 -4.06
C PHE A 361 -27.73 -25.81 -3.60
N ASP A 362 -27.90 -26.07 -2.31
CA ASP A 362 -27.87 -27.40 -1.67
C ASP A 362 -26.59 -28.24 -1.94
N HIS A 363 -25.44 -27.57 -1.93
CA HIS A 363 -24.09 -28.18 -1.95
C HIS A 363 -23.19 -27.56 -0.86
N SER A 364 -22.09 -28.23 -0.56
CA SER A 364 -21.26 -27.96 0.63
C SER A 364 -20.05 -27.05 0.40
N GLN A 365 -19.92 -26.42 -0.76
CA GLN A 365 -18.76 -25.57 -1.06
C GLN A 365 -19.06 -24.50 -2.11
N TRP A 366 -19.57 -23.36 -1.64
CA TRP A 366 -19.79 -22.17 -2.47
C TRP A 366 -18.50 -21.41 -2.83
N VAL A 367 -17.48 -21.44 -1.96
CA VAL A 367 -16.22 -20.70 -2.15
C VAL A 367 -15.03 -21.62 -1.94
N ASN A 368 -14.05 -21.55 -2.84
CA ASN A 368 -12.80 -22.29 -2.71
C ASN A 368 -11.82 -21.63 -1.73
N TYR A 369 -11.63 -20.31 -1.82
CA TYR A 369 -10.64 -19.57 -1.02
C TYR A 369 -11.23 -18.29 -0.38
N PHE A 370 -11.26 -18.24 0.95
CA PHE A 370 -11.61 -17.03 1.69
C PHE A 370 -10.36 -16.26 2.14
N LEU A 371 -10.20 -15.04 1.61
CA LEU A 371 -9.07 -14.16 1.88
C LEU A 371 -9.49 -12.96 2.75
N HIS A 372 -8.98 -12.88 3.97
CA HIS A 372 -9.33 -11.82 4.91
C HIS A 372 -8.14 -10.91 5.21
N SER A 373 -8.27 -9.61 4.92
CA SER A 373 -7.23 -8.63 5.25
C SER A 373 -7.26 -8.31 6.75
N GLY A 374 -6.11 -8.24 7.41
CA GLY A 374 -6.07 -8.02 8.86
C GLY A 374 -6.49 -6.60 9.28
N HIS A 375 -6.81 -6.41 10.56
CA HIS A 375 -7.26 -5.09 11.06
C HIS A 375 -6.15 -4.07 11.16
N LEU A 376 -6.48 -2.85 10.74
CA LEU A 376 -5.70 -1.66 11.05
C LEU A 376 -6.07 -1.15 12.46
N HIS A 377 -5.06 -1.02 13.31
CA HIS A 377 -5.16 -0.40 14.63
C HIS A 377 -4.52 0.99 14.60
N ILE A 378 -5.04 1.93 15.37
CA ILE A 378 -4.39 3.21 15.68
C ILE A 378 -3.95 3.20 17.12
N GLU A 379 -2.65 3.37 17.36
CA GLU A 379 -2.06 3.38 18.70
C GLU A 379 -2.48 2.16 19.56
N GLY A 380 -2.59 0.99 18.92
CA GLY A 380 -2.99 -0.26 19.56
C GLY A 380 -4.50 -0.45 19.78
N LEU A 381 -5.33 0.54 19.43
CA LEU A 381 -6.80 0.43 19.47
C LEU A 381 -7.37 0.14 18.08
N LYS A 382 -8.43 -0.67 18.00
CA LYS A 382 -9.15 -0.90 16.74
C LYS A 382 -9.60 0.45 16.19
N MET A 383 -9.31 0.72 14.91
CA MET A 383 -9.88 1.89 14.25
C MET A 383 -11.39 1.68 14.10
N SER A 384 -12.18 2.60 14.63
CA SER A 384 -13.63 2.57 14.43
C SER A 384 -14.24 3.96 14.52
N LYS A 385 -15.34 4.17 13.82
CA LYS A 385 -16.09 5.44 13.90
C LYS A 385 -16.67 5.66 15.30
N SER A 386 -17.07 4.60 15.99
CA SER A 386 -17.57 4.67 17.38
C SER A 386 -16.51 5.18 18.37
N LEU A 387 -15.25 4.82 18.17
CA LEU A 387 -14.12 5.34 18.96
C LEU A 387 -13.64 6.73 18.50
N LYS A 388 -14.24 7.31 17.46
CA LYS A 388 -13.88 8.61 16.86
C LYS A 388 -12.38 8.77 16.57
N ASN A 389 -11.67 7.65 16.37
CA ASN A 389 -10.22 7.61 16.16
C ASN A 389 -9.84 7.32 14.70
N PHE A 390 -10.78 7.44 13.76
CA PHE A 390 -10.54 7.13 12.36
C PHE A 390 -9.93 8.31 11.60
N ILE A 391 -9.15 7.98 10.57
CA ILE A 391 -8.54 8.94 9.65
C ILE A 391 -9.12 8.64 8.27
N THR A 392 -9.75 9.63 7.64
CA THR A 392 -10.29 9.47 6.28
C THR A 392 -9.16 9.33 5.26
N ILE A 393 -9.45 8.68 4.14
CA ILE A 393 -8.48 8.52 3.05
C ILE A 393 -8.05 9.88 2.52
N LYS A 394 -9.01 10.77 2.27
CA LYS A 394 -8.77 12.17 1.90
C LYS A 394 -7.83 12.89 2.86
N ASN A 395 -8.02 12.78 4.18
CA ASN A 395 -7.15 13.42 5.17
C ASN A 395 -5.75 12.79 5.23
N MET A 396 -5.62 11.51 4.87
CA MET A 396 -4.30 10.87 4.77
C MET A 396 -3.55 11.38 3.53
N LEU A 397 -4.26 11.53 2.40
CA LEU A 397 -3.72 12.01 1.13
C LEU A 397 -3.31 13.49 1.13
N THR A 398 -3.82 14.30 2.07
CA THR A 398 -3.30 15.67 2.26
C THR A 398 -1.91 15.70 2.91
N LYS A 399 -1.51 14.61 3.57
CA LYS A 399 -0.23 14.51 4.30
C LYS A 399 0.80 13.64 3.58
N TYR A 400 0.35 12.62 2.86
CA TYR A 400 1.22 11.59 2.28
C TYR A 400 0.78 11.25 0.85
N THR A 401 1.75 10.89 0.02
CA THR A 401 1.45 10.49 -1.37
C THR A 401 0.78 9.11 -1.42
N SER A 402 0.09 8.84 -2.52
CA SER A 402 -0.47 7.51 -2.80
C SER A 402 0.60 6.40 -2.71
N ASN A 403 1.78 6.61 -3.32
CA ASN A 403 2.91 5.69 -3.21
C ASN A 403 3.32 5.41 -1.75
N GLN A 404 3.41 6.44 -0.91
CA GLN A 404 3.80 6.29 0.50
C GLN A 404 2.78 5.46 1.28
N ILE A 405 1.48 5.67 1.04
CA ILE A 405 0.41 4.87 1.66
C ILE A 405 0.45 3.42 1.15
N ARG A 406 0.72 3.20 -0.14
CA ARG A 406 0.87 1.85 -0.69
C ARG A 406 2.11 1.14 -0.14
N ILE A 407 3.25 1.83 -0.03
CA ILE A 407 4.47 1.31 0.61
C ILE A 407 4.20 0.90 2.04
N LEU A 408 3.45 1.71 2.80
CA LEU A 408 3.05 1.37 4.16
C LEU A 408 2.35 0.01 4.22
N PHE A 409 1.43 -0.26 3.29
CA PHE A 409 0.75 -1.55 3.24
C PHE A 409 1.63 -2.67 2.70
N LEU A 410 2.50 -2.41 1.72
CA LEU A 410 3.46 -3.40 1.19
C LEU A 410 4.44 -3.90 2.25
N LEU A 411 4.84 -3.04 3.20
CA LEU A 411 5.73 -3.36 4.32
C LEU A 411 5.07 -4.25 5.39
N ASN A 412 3.75 -4.43 5.33
CA ASN A 412 3.01 -5.24 6.28
C ASN A 412 2.36 -6.43 5.57
N LYS A 413 2.35 -7.61 6.21
CA LYS A 413 1.60 -8.75 5.64
C LYS A 413 0.11 -8.38 5.56
N TRP A 414 -0.49 -8.64 4.40
CA TRP A 414 -1.85 -8.20 4.08
C TRP A 414 -2.93 -8.78 5.01
N ASP A 415 -2.71 -9.99 5.49
CA ASP A 415 -3.62 -10.76 6.36
C ASP A 415 -3.34 -10.59 7.87
N ASN A 416 -2.23 -9.93 8.24
CA ASN A 416 -1.86 -9.71 9.64
C ASN A 416 -2.46 -8.43 10.22
N PHE A 417 -2.44 -8.28 11.54
CA PHE A 417 -2.71 -6.98 12.17
C PHE A 417 -1.62 -5.96 11.82
N MET A 418 -2.02 -4.72 11.60
CA MET A 418 -1.10 -3.60 11.36
C MET A 418 -1.46 -2.49 12.33
N ASN A 419 -0.44 -1.93 12.98
CA ASN A 419 -0.60 -0.78 13.86
C ASN A 419 -0.07 0.47 13.15
N TYR A 420 -0.93 1.47 13.01
CA TYR A 420 -0.60 2.77 12.47
C TYR A 420 -0.53 3.80 13.60
N SER A 421 0.57 4.53 13.68
CA SER A 421 0.71 5.65 14.61
C SER A 421 0.86 6.92 13.78
N PRO A 422 -0.05 7.90 13.88
CA PRO A 422 -0.01 9.14 13.07
C PRO A 422 1.31 9.92 13.20
N ASN A 423 1.96 9.81 14.37
CA ASN A 423 3.27 10.41 14.67
C ASN A 423 4.38 9.35 14.79
N GLY A 424 4.16 8.14 14.28
CA GLY A 424 5.08 7.03 14.41
C GLY A 424 6.13 6.97 13.29
N GLU A 425 7.18 6.19 13.53
CA GLU A 425 8.29 5.97 12.59
C GLU A 425 7.87 5.28 11.29
N SER A 426 6.70 4.61 11.27
CA SER A 426 6.22 3.85 10.10
C SER A 426 6.11 4.71 8.83
N MET A 427 5.54 5.92 8.91
CA MET A 427 5.44 6.79 7.73
C MET A 427 6.77 7.44 7.37
N VAL A 428 7.61 7.75 8.36
CA VAL A 428 8.98 8.25 8.11
C VAL A 428 9.75 7.22 7.28
N GLN A 429 9.67 5.94 7.66
CA GLN A 429 10.25 4.85 6.89
C GLN A 429 9.69 4.79 5.47
N CYS A 430 8.37 4.90 5.29
CA CYS A 430 7.74 4.89 3.96
C CYS A 430 8.21 6.04 3.08
N ILE A 431 8.37 7.24 3.65
CA ILE A 431 8.88 8.43 2.94
C ILE A 431 10.33 8.22 2.49
N GLU A 432 11.19 7.70 3.35
CA GLU A 432 12.60 7.45 2.98
C GLU A 432 12.73 6.37 1.90
N ILE A 433 11.87 5.34 1.94
CA ILE A 433 11.80 4.32 0.90
C ILE A 433 11.34 4.93 -0.43
N ASP A 434 10.27 5.74 -0.40
CA ASP A 434 9.74 6.44 -1.57
C ASP A 434 10.78 7.37 -2.22
N LYS A 435 11.53 8.13 -1.40
CA LYS A 435 12.67 8.94 -1.85
C LYS A 435 13.78 8.10 -2.48
N SER A 436 14.13 6.97 -1.85
CA SER A 436 15.16 6.06 -2.38
C SER A 436 14.78 5.52 -3.77
N PHE A 437 13.52 5.13 -3.96
CA PHE A 437 13.01 4.70 -5.26
C PHE A 437 13.00 5.83 -6.30
N THR A 438 12.55 7.02 -5.91
CA THR A 438 12.58 8.20 -6.78
C THR A 438 14.00 8.52 -7.25
N ASN A 439 14.96 8.52 -6.32
CA ASN A 439 16.38 8.77 -6.63
C ASN A 439 16.96 7.69 -7.54
N PHE A 440 16.64 6.42 -7.29
CA PHE A 440 17.06 5.31 -8.15
C PHE A 440 16.62 5.52 -9.60
N PHE A 441 15.35 5.83 -9.84
CA PHE A 441 14.85 6.08 -11.20
C PHE A 441 15.49 7.31 -11.84
N ALA A 442 15.69 8.40 -11.09
CA ALA A 442 16.36 9.58 -11.61
C ALA A 442 17.81 9.28 -12.07
N ILE A 443 18.57 8.55 -11.26
CA ILE A 443 19.98 8.23 -11.56
C ILE A 443 20.08 7.24 -12.73
N ILE A 444 19.29 6.16 -12.72
CA ILE A 444 19.38 5.15 -13.77
C ILE A 444 18.93 5.70 -15.13
N LEU A 445 17.88 6.55 -15.17
CA LEU A 445 17.44 7.21 -16.40
C LEU A 445 18.50 8.18 -16.92
N MET A 446 19.15 8.94 -16.04
CA MET A 446 20.26 9.83 -16.42
C MET A 446 21.42 9.04 -17.03
N LYS A 447 21.84 7.93 -16.40
CA LYS A 447 22.93 7.08 -16.91
C LYS A 447 22.59 6.46 -18.26
N ILE A 448 21.35 6.01 -18.45
CA ILE A 448 20.86 5.47 -19.73
C ILE A 448 20.84 6.55 -20.81
N LYS A 449 20.31 7.75 -20.52
CA LYS A 449 20.17 8.85 -21.49
C LYS A 449 21.51 9.42 -21.95
N ASN A 450 22.49 9.49 -21.05
CA ASN A 450 23.81 10.06 -21.34
C ASN A 450 24.79 9.02 -21.90
N PHE A 451 24.33 7.81 -22.23
CA PHE A 451 25.20 6.78 -22.77
C PHE A 451 25.51 7.01 -24.24
N ASP A 452 26.80 7.08 -24.58
CA ASP A 452 27.26 7.08 -25.96
C ASP A 452 27.46 5.65 -26.47
N LEU A 453 26.65 5.24 -27.44
CA LEU A 453 26.72 3.94 -28.10
C LEU A 453 28.11 3.67 -28.72
N ASN A 454 28.82 4.71 -29.17
CA ASN A 454 30.15 4.55 -29.76
C ASN A 454 31.23 4.26 -28.70
N SER A 455 30.93 4.51 -27.43
CA SER A 455 31.80 4.22 -26.29
C SER A 455 31.49 2.89 -25.61
N CYS A 456 30.60 2.07 -26.19
CA CYS A 456 30.12 0.86 -25.54
C CYS A 456 31.27 -0.14 -25.34
N ASN A 457 31.45 -0.59 -24.10
CA ASN A 457 32.33 -1.69 -23.78
C ASN A 457 31.52 -2.99 -23.80
N LEU A 458 31.74 -3.85 -24.78
CA LEU A 458 31.04 -5.14 -24.88
C LEU A 458 31.56 -6.17 -23.87
N TYR A 459 32.72 -5.94 -23.26
CA TYR A 459 33.30 -6.85 -22.27
C TYR A 459 32.62 -6.72 -20.91
N TRP A 460 32.17 -7.85 -20.36
CA TRP A 460 31.61 -7.94 -19.02
C TRP A 460 32.72 -8.13 -17.98
N SER A 461 32.84 -7.17 -17.07
CA SER A 461 33.68 -7.22 -15.90
C SER A 461 33.09 -8.12 -14.80
N ASP A 462 33.91 -8.46 -13.79
CA ASP A 462 33.45 -9.17 -12.59
C ASP A 462 32.33 -8.42 -11.86
N ALA A 463 32.33 -7.09 -11.93
CA ALA A 463 31.26 -6.27 -11.36
C ALA A 463 29.93 -6.48 -12.08
N ASP A 464 29.96 -6.56 -13.41
CA ASP A 464 28.78 -6.79 -14.25
C ASP A 464 28.21 -8.19 -13.97
N ASN A 465 29.09 -9.19 -13.93
CA ASN A 465 28.74 -10.58 -13.62
C ASN A 465 28.15 -10.70 -12.21
N LYS A 466 28.72 -10.01 -11.22
CA LYS A 466 28.20 -9.99 -9.84
C LYS A 466 26.82 -9.34 -9.76
N LEU A 467 26.62 -8.20 -10.41
CA LEU A 467 25.32 -7.52 -10.42
C LEU A 467 24.26 -8.36 -11.14
N ASN A 468 24.59 -8.96 -12.28
CA ASN A 468 23.67 -9.85 -13.01
C ASN A 468 23.30 -11.10 -12.21
N LEU A 469 24.26 -11.70 -11.49
CA LEU A 469 23.98 -12.82 -10.58
C LEU A 469 23.01 -12.38 -9.47
N LEU A 470 23.27 -11.25 -8.82
CA LEU A 470 22.39 -10.71 -7.80
C LEU A 470 20.99 -10.41 -8.36
N PHE A 471 20.89 -9.83 -9.55
CA PHE A 471 19.63 -9.55 -10.20
C PHE A 471 18.82 -10.83 -10.42
N ARG A 472 19.43 -11.89 -10.96
CA ARG A 472 18.78 -13.20 -11.14
C ARG A 472 18.31 -13.80 -9.81
N GLN A 473 19.15 -13.73 -8.77
CA GLN A 473 18.79 -14.18 -7.42
C GLN A 473 17.61 -13.39 -6.84
N THR A 474 17.57 -12.08 -7.07
CA THR A 474 16.45 -11.22 -6.64
C THR A 474 15.15 -11.59 -7.36
N LYS A 475 15.19 -11.89 -8.67
CA LYS A 475 14.02 -12.39 -9.41
C LYS A 475 13.47 -13.68 -8.78
N ASN A 476 14.34 -14.63 -8.45
CA ASN A 476 13.95 -15.89 -7.80
C ASN A 476 13.36 -15.65 -6.41
N LYS A 477 13.99 -14.81 -5.59
CA LYS A 477 13.46 -14.46 -4.25
C LYS A 477 12.08 -13.82 -4.31
N ILE A 478 11.89 -12.86 -5.22
CA ILE A 478 10.58 -12.22 -5.41
C ILE A 478 9.53 -13.26 -5.83
N HIS A 479 9.88 -14.18 -6.73
CA HIS A 479 9.00 -15.29 -7.11
C HIS A 479 8.61 -16.13 -5.89
N GLU A 480 9.58 -16.61 -5.11
CA GLU A 480 9.37 -17.40 -3.88
C GLU A 480 8.48 -16.67 -2.87
N HIS A 481 8.70 -15.36 -2.68
CA HIS A 481 7.87 -14.55 -1.79
C HIS A 481 6.44 -14.38 -2.30
N PHE A 482 6.23 -14.24 -3.61
CA PHE A 482 4.87 -14.21 -4.17
C PHE A 482 4.14 -15.55 -4.07
N LEU A 483 4.85 -16.66 -4.23
CA LEU A 483 4.29 -18.00 -4.01
C LEU A 483 3.86 -18.22 -2.54
N ASP A 484 4.52 -17.53 -1.60
CA ASP A 484 4.25 -17.64 -0.17
C ASP A 484 3.20 -16.63 0.31
N ASN A 485 1.92 -16.86 -0.04
CA ASN A 485 0.79 -16.04 0.40
C ASN A 485 0.97 -14.53 0.09
N PHE A 486 1.49 -14.22 -1.11
CA PHE A 486 1.73 -12.85 -1.56
C PHE A 486 2.60 -12.06 -0.56
N ASN A 487 3.76 -12.59 -0.16
CA ASN A 487 4.65 -11.96 0.83
C ASN A 487 5.33 -10.70 0.28
N THR A 488 4.57 -9.59 0.22
CA THR A 488 5.03 -8.29 -0.27
C THR A 488 6.13 -7.66 0.57
N PRO A 489 6.20 -7.80 1.92
CA PRO A 489 7.28 -7.19 2.69
C PRO A 489 8.66 -7.70 2.28
N ASP A 490 8.81 -9.03 2.16
CA ASP A 490 10.11 -9.63 1.81
C ASP A 490 10.45 -9.40 0.33
N ALA A 491 9.44 -9.37 -0.56
CA ALA A 491 9.64 -8.99 -1.95
C ALA A 491 10.13 -7.54 -2.08
N LEU A 492 9.54 -6.59 -1.35
CA LEU A 492 9.98 -5.18 -1.35
C LEU A 492 11.40 -5.03 -0.78
N LEU A 493 11.73 -5.76 0.28
CA LEU A 493 13.07 -5.79 0.86
C LEU A 493 14.12 -6.34 -0.13
N ALA A 494 13.78 -7.36 -0.92
CA ALA A 494 14.67 -7.89 -1.95
C ALA A 494 14.95 -6.84 -3.05
N ILE A 495 13.95 -6.04 -3.43
CA ILE A 495 14.12 -4.93 -4.40
C ILE A 495 15.00 -3.83 -3.82
N GLN A 496 14.78 -3.43 -2.56
CA GLN A 496 15.60 -2.41 -1.90
C GLN A 496 17.08 -2.80 -1.88
N LYS A 497 17.39 -4.05 -1.50
CA LYS A 497 18.76 -4.58 -1.52
C LYS A 497 19.38 -4.53 -2.91
N LEU A 498 18.61 -4.89 -3.95
CA LEU A 498 19.06 -4.79 -5.33
C LEU A 498 19.34 -3.32 -5.74
N ILE A 499 18.44 -2.39 -5.41
CA ILE A 499 18.61 -0.96 -5.69
C ILE A 499 19.87 -0.39 -5.05
N THR A 500 20.17 -0.78 -3.80
CA THR A 500 21.41 -0.35 -3.11
C THR A 500 22.66 -0.78 -3.90
N GLU A 501 22.72 -2.03 -4.35
CA GLU A 501 23.86 -2.55 -5.12
C GLU A 501 23.95 -1.93 -6.53
N ILE A 502 22.81 -1.60 -7.15
CA ILE A 502 22.79 -0.89 -8.43
C ILE A 502 23.35 0.52 -8.28
N ASN A 503 23.01 1.25 -7.20
CA ASN A 503 23.56 2.58 -6.97
C ASN A 503 25.09 2.54 -6.86
N ILE A 504 25.64 1.58 -6.11
CA ILE A 504 27.10 1.36 -6.01
C ILE A 504 27.70 1.04 -7.38
N TYR A 505 26.99 0.24 -8.18
CA TYR A 505 27.43 -0.12 -9.53
C TYR A 505 27.42 1.07 -10.50
N MET A 506 26.42 1.96 -10.42
CA MET A 506 26.29 3.13 -11.28
C MET A 506 27.36 4.20 -11.05
N ASP A 507 28.04 4.18 -9.90
CA ASP A 507 29.16 5.06 -9.58
C ASP A 507 30.48 4.66 -10.28
N LYS A 508 30.52 3.49 -10.93
CA LYS A 508 31.69 3.03 -11.69
C LYS A 508 31.84 3.77 -13.01
N GLU A 509 33.08 3.93 -13.48
CA GLU A 509 33.39 4.58 -14.77
C GLU A 509 32.86 3.80 -15.98
N LYS A 510 32.94 2.46 -15.93
CA LYS A 510 32.47 1.56 -16.98
C LYS A 510 31.33 0.72 -16.45
N ILE A 511 30.19 0.82 -17.13
CA ILE A 511 28.94 0.13 -16.78
C ILE A 511 28.32 -0.51 -18.02
N GLN A 512 27.57 -1.59 -17.81
CA GLN A 512 26.80 -2.29 -18.82
C GLN A 512 25.38 -1.76 -18.88
N ILE A 513 25.12 -0.87 -19.84
CA ILE A 513 23.80 -0.24 -20.00
C ILE A 513 22.70 -1.26 -20.34
N GLY A 514 23.01 -2.30 -21.11
CA GLY A 514 22.04 -3.38 -21.39
C GLY A 514 21.53 -4.05 -20.11
N LEU A 515 22.42 -4.30 -19.15
CA LEU A 515 22.07 -4.86 -17.84
C LEU A 515 21.21 -3.87 -17.03
N LEU A 516 21.58 -2.58 -17.01
CA LEU A 516 20.79 -1.55 -16.33
C LEU A 516 19.39 -1.38 -16.92
N LEU A 517 19.26 -1.47 -18.25
CA LEU A 517 17.96 -1.42 -18.93
C LEU A 517 17.07 -2.61 -18.55
N GLU A 518 17.62 -3.83 -18.55
CA GLU A 518 16.88 -5.03 -18.15
C GLU A 518 16.41 -4.94 -16.69
N ILE A 519 17.31 -4.50 -15.80
CA ILE A 519 17.02 -4.26 -14.38
C ILE A 519 15.93 -3.20 -14.22
N LYS A 520 16.04 -2.06 -14.91
CA LYS A 520 15.04 -0.97 -14.89
C LYS A 520 13.67 -1.51 -15.27
N HIS A 521 13.57 -2.24 -16.39
CA HIS A 521 12.31 -2.80 -16.87
C HIS A 521 11.70 -3.78 -15.87
N TYR A 522 12.51 -4.65 -15.26
CA TYR A 522 12.01 -5.59 -14.27
C TYR A 522 11.54 -4.88 -12.99
N ILE A 523 12.30 -3.91 -12.46
CA ILE A 523 11.89 -3.15 -11.27
C ILE A 523 10.61 -2.37 -11.55
N ASN A 524 10.51 -1.72 -12.72
CA ASN A 524 9.28 -1.03 -13.14
C ASN A 524 8.09 -1.98 -13.16
N PHE A 525 8.25 -3.16 -13.78
CA PHE A 525 7.21 -4.18 -13.83
C PHE A 525 6.73 -4.64 -12.43
N ILE A 526 7.65 -4.81 -11.47
CA ILE A 526 7.27 -5.17 -10.10
C ILE A 526 6.59 -4.00 -9.38
N PHE A 527 7.06 -2.77 -9.59
CA PHE A 527 6.43 -1.57 -9.02
C PHE A 527 5.02 -1.33 -9.58
N ASP A 528 4.82 -1.50 -10.88
CA ASP A 528 3.51 -1.47 -11.53
C ASP A 528 2.58 -2.57 -10.98
N THR A 529 3.14 -3.75 -10.69
CA THR A 529 2.44 -4.86 -10.02
C THR A 529 2.05 -4.50 -8.59
N PHE A 530 2.85 -3.71 -7.88
CA PHE A 530 2.48 -3.14 -6.58
C PHE A 530 1.59 -1.89 -6.68
N GLY A 531 1.32 -1.40 -7.89
CA GLY A 531 0.61 -0.13 -8.14
C GLY A 531 1.37 1.09 -7.64
N LEU A 532 2.69 0.99 -7.51
CA LEU A 532 3.57 2.13 -7.25
C LEU A 532 3.90 2.83 -8.56
N ILE A 533 3.84 4.15 -8.56
CA ILE A 533 4.04 4.97 -9.76
C ILE A 533 5.43 5.62 -9.66
N TYR A 534 6.38 5.11 -10.43
CA TYR A 534 7.73 5.69 -10.57
C TYR A 534 8.17 5.65 -12.04
N GLY A 535 9.00 6.60 -12.46
CA GLY A 535 9.43 6.69 -13.86
C GLY A 535 8.27 6.95 -14.82
N ASP A 536 8.44 6.52 -16.08
CA ASP A 536 7.48 6.70 -17.18
C ASP A 536 6.25 5.78 -17.01
N ALA A 537 5.45 6.02 -15.97
CA ALA A 537 4.14 5.41 -15.82
C ALA A 537 3.25 5.71 -17.05
N PRO A 538 2.17 4.94 -17.30
CA PRO A 538 1.45 4.93 -18.57
C PRO A 538 1.18 6.33 -19.14
N LYS A 539 1.77 6.56 -20.32
CA LYS A 539 1.82 7.78 -21.13
C LYS A 539 0.54 8.62 -21.07
N GLY A 540 0.54 9.62 -20.20
CA GLY A 540 -0.47 10.68 -20.12
C GLY A 540 -0.12 11.88 -21.00
N LYS A 541 -1.09 12.78 -21.21
CA LYS A 541 -1.01 14.02 -22.03
C LYS A 541 0.21 14.93 -21.76
N TYR A 542 0.92 14.74 -20.66
CA TYR A 542 2.08 15.52 -20.24
C TYR A 542 3.37 15.19 -21.03
N ASP A 543 3.47 14.03 -21.69
CA ASP A 543 4.68 13.63 -22.43
C ASP A 543 4.99 14.54 -23.63
N LYS A 544 3.97 14.97 -24.38
CA LYS A 544 4.19 15.92 -25.50
C LYS A 544 4.73 17.26 -25.01
N PHE A 545 4.38 17.65 -23.79
CA PHE A 545 4.83 18.90 -23.20
C PHE A 545 6.28 18.76 -22.73
N ASP A 546 6.62 17.68 -22.03
CA ASP A 546 8.00 17.44 -21.59
C ASP A 546 8.96 17.19 -22.77
N GLU A 547 8.51 16.47 -23.80
CA GLU A 547 9.24 16.29 -25.06
C GLU A 547 9.46 17.63 -25.78
N LEU A 548 8.44 18.50 -25.82
CA LEU A 548 8.55 19.84 -26.38
C LEU A 548 9.54 20.69 -25.56
N LEU A 549 9.47 20.64 -24.23
CA LEU A 549 10.38 21.39 -23.35
C LEU A 549 11.82 20.90 -23.48
N GLN A 550 12.04 19.59 -23.58
CA GLN A 550 13.35 19.01 -23.85
C GLN A 550 13.87 19.37 -25.24
N THR A 551 12.99 19.41 -26.25
CA THR A 551 13.33 19.84 -27.61
C THR A 551 13.74 21.31 -27.63
N LEU A 552 12.97 22.18 -26.97
CA LEU A 552 13.27 23.61 -26.83
C LEU A 552 14.58 23.84 -26.04
N GLY A 553 14.80 23.11 -24.96
CA GLY A 553 16.03 23.16 -24.18
C GLY A 553 17.25 22.74 -25.00
N THR A 554 17.13 21.63 -25.75
CA THR A 554 18.18 21.11 -26.64
C THR A 554 18.48 22.08 -27.78
N TYR A 555 17.45 22.65 -28.41
CA TYR A 555 17.61 23.65 -29.46
C TYR A 555 18.36 24.89 -28.95
N ARG A 556 17.98 25.41 -27.77
CA ARG A 556 18.68 26.52 -27.11
C ARG A 556 20.14 26.17 -26.81
N ARG A 557 20.41 24.97 -26.29
CA ARG A 557 21.77 24.48 -26.02
C ARG A 557 22.61 24.47 -27.29
N ASN A 558 22.09 23.91 -28.38
CA ASN A 558 22.81 23.81 -29.65
C ASN A 558 23.14 25.18 -30.24
N ILE A 559 22.21 26.13 -30.17
CA ILE A 559 22.47 27.52 -30.56
C ILE A 559 23.62 28.09 -29.72
N ARG A 560 23.57 27.99 -28.39
CA ARG A 560 24.62 28.54 -27.51
C ARG A 560 26.00 27.92 -27.77
N ILE A 561 26.08 26.60 -27.98
CA ILE A 561 27.34 25.90 -28.31
C ILE A 561 27.91 26.43 -29.64
N ASN A 562 27.07 26.59 -30.66
CA ASN A 562 27.48 27.11 -31.96
C ASN A 562 27.95 28.57 -31.84
N LEU A 563 27.24 29.42 -31.10
CA LEU A 563 27.62 30.82 -30.88
C LEU A 563 28.94 30.96 -30.10
N GLN A 564 29.17 30.12 -29.09
CA GLN A 564 30.45 30.05 -28.36
C GLN A 564 31.60 29.62 -29.27
N SER A 565 31.35 28.63 -30.15
CA SER A 565 32.33 28.15 -31.12
C SER A 565 32.66 29.21 -32.16
N ASN A 566 31.66 29.92 -32.67
CA ASN A 566 31.82 31.06 -33.58
C ASN A 566 32.64 32.18 -32.93
N ALA A 567 32.34 32.54 -31.67
CA ALA A 567 33.10 33.54 -30.94
C ALA A 567 34.58 33.14 -30.77
N LYS A 568 34.86 31.85 -30.52
CA LYS A 568 36.23 31.32 -30.44
C LYS A 568 36.94 31.39 -31.80
N LEU A 569 36.25 31.04 -32.88
CA LEU A 569 36.78 31.11 -34.25
C LEU A 569 37.12 32.57 -34.62
N ILE A 570 36.22 33.51 -34.36
CA ILE A 570 36.44 34.95 -34.62
C ILE A 570 37.65 35.46 -33.84
N ARG A 571 37.81 35.08 -32.56
CA ARG A 571 39.00 35.43 -31.78
C ARG A 571 40.29 34.88 -32.38
N ASN A 572 40.26 33.66 -32.92
CA ASN A 572 41.42 33.05 -33.56
C ASN A 572 41.77 33.77 -34.87
N ILE A 573 40.78 34.07 -35.70
CA ILE A 573 40.95 34.84 -36.96
C ILE A 573 41.55 36.22 -36.68
N LEU A 574 41.05 36.93 -35.67
CA LEU A 574 41.59 38.24 -35.27
C LEU A 574 43.04 38.14 -34.74
N LYS A 575 43.37 37.06 -34.02
CA LYS A 575 44.75 36.80 -33.54
C LYS A 575 45.72 36.49 -34.69
N GLU A 576 45.29 35.74 -35.70
CA GLU A 576 46.11 35.43 -36.88
C GLU A 576 46.29 36.67 -37.78
N LYS A 577 45.27 37.52 -37.90
CA LYS A 577 45.38 38.79 -38.64
C LYS A 577 46.38 39.74 -37.98
N ASN A 578 46.35 39.87 -36.65
CA ASN A 578 47.34 40.66 -35.90
C ASN A 578 48.77 40.13 -36.01
N LYS A 579 48.98 38.87 -36.42
CA LYS A 579 50.31 38.31 -36.73
C LYS A 579 50.78 38.57 -38.16
N LYS A 580 49.88 38.84 -39.11
CA LYS A 580 50.19 39.04 -40.53
C LYS A 580 50.41 40.51 -40.90
N ASN A 581 49.91 41.46 -40.12
CA ASN A 581 50.07 42.89 -40.36
C ASN A 581 51.48 43.46 -40.09
N ASP A 582 52.45 42.61 -39.73
CA ASP A 582 53.88 42.98 -39.59
C ASP A 582 54.68 42.89 -40.91
N LEU A 583 54.06 42.51 -42.05
CA LEU A 583 54.74 42.36 -43.35
C LEU A 583 53.89 42.89 -44.53
N ASP A 584 54.29 44.07 -45.03
CA ASP A 584 53.96 44.82 -46.27
C ASP A 584 52.55 45.42 -46.53
N PRO A 585 52.46 46.70 -47.02
CA PRO A 585 51.20 47.37 -47.36
C PRO A 585 50.98 47.54 -48.88
N VAL A 586 49.82 47.15 -49.42
CA VAL A 586 49.37 47.57 -50.76
C VAL A 586 47.86 47.87 -50.78
N ALA A 587 47.48 49.00 -51.40
CA ALA A 587 46.15 49.63 -51.40
C ALA A 587 44.97 48.82 -51.99
N ALA A 588 45.17 47.60 -52.50
CA ALA A 588 44.06 46.67 -52.81
C ALA A 588 43.48 46.00 -51.54
N GLN A 589 44.22 46.08 -50.43
CA GLN A 589 43.90 45.45 -49.16
C GLN A 589 42.81 46.22 -48.40
N GLU A 590 42.77 47.56 -48.45
CA GLU A 590 41.84 48.36 -47.64
C GLU A 590 40.35 48.10 -47.93
N LYS A 591 39.94 47.95 -49.20
CA LYS A 591 38.53 47.71 -49.54
C LYS A 591 38.08 46.28 -49.17
N SER A 592 38.97 45.30 -49.34
CA SER A 592 38.77 43.92 -48.89
C SER A 592 38.78 43.81 -47.37
N GLU A 593 39.59 44.62 -46.70
CA GLU A 593 39.69 44.66 -45.24
C GLU A 593 38.50 45.34 -44.58
N LEU A 594 37.98 46.41 -45.19
CA LEU A 594 36.75 47.07 -44.74
C LEU A 594 35.58 46.07 -44.81
N LEU A 595 35.38 45.43 -45.96
CA LEU A 595 34.34 44.39 -46.16
C LEU A 595 34.49 43.21 -45.19
N HIS A 596 35.73 42.79 -44.91
CA HIS A 596 36.00 41.71 -43.95
C HIS A 596 35.70 42.12 -42.51
N SER A 597 36.08 43.35 -42.11
CA SER A 597 35.78 43.88 -40.78
C SER A 597 34.28 44.07 -40.56
N GLU A 598 33.57 44.54 -41.58
CA GLU A 598 32.14 44.74 -41.57
C GLU A 598 31.39 43.40 -41.46
N PHE A 599 31.85 42.38 -42.19
CA PHE A 599 31.36 41.01 -42.07
C PHE A 599 31.54 40.42 -40.66
N ILE A 600 32.73 40.57 -40.06
CA ILE A 600 33.00 40.09 -38.69
C ILE A 600 32.16 40.83 -37.65
N ASN A 601 31.99 42.15 -37.80
CA ASN A 601 31.16 42.93 -36.89
C ASN A 601 29.67 42.56 -37.02
N ASN A 602 29.19 42.29 -38.22
CA ASN A 602 27.83 41.81 -38.46
C ASN A 602 27.61 40.42 -37.83
N ILE A 603 28.56 39.49 -37.95
CA ILE A 603 28.48 38.19 -37.27
C ILE A 603 28.47 38.36 -35.74
N LYS A 604 29.31 39.24 -35.18
CA LYS A 604 29.30 39.50 -33.72
C LYS A 604 27.95 40.04 -33.26
N ALA A 605 27.41 41.03 -33.96
CA ALA A 605 26.10 41.61 -33.65
C ALA A 605 24.97 40.57 -33.72
N ASN A 606 24.96 39.72 -34.75
CA ASN A 606 23.99 38.64 -34.87
C ASN A 606 24.14 37.58 -33.76
N ASN A 607 25.37 37.25 -33.38
CA ASN A 607 25.61 36.31 -32.28
C ASN A 607 25.13 36.86 -30.93
N GLU A 608 25.36 38.16 -30.66
CA GLU A 608 24.87 38.83 -29.46
C GLU A 608 23.35 38.89 -29.40
N LEU A 609 22.70 39.17 -30.54
CA LEU A 609 21.25 39.17 -30.65
C LEU A 609 20.65 37.78 -30.36
N LEU A 610 21.20 36.72 -30.95
CA LEU A 610 20.73 35.36 -30.72
C LEU A 610 20.96 34.88 -29.28
N LEU A 611 22.07 35.28 -28.63
CA LEU A 611 22.30 35.00 -27.21
C LEU A 611 21.26 35.71 -26.33
N LYS A 612 20.95 36.97 -26.64
CA LYS A 612 19.94 37.75 -25.92
C LYS A 612 18.56 37.11 -26.04
N GLU A 613 18.16 36.66 -27.23
CA GLU A 613 16.89 35.94 -27.43
C GLU A 613 16.85 34.60 -26.67
N CYS A 614 17.95 33.87 -26.61
CA CYS A 614 18.04 32.65 -25.78
C CYS A 614 17.86 32.94 -24.29
N ASP A 615 18.45 34.04 -23.79
CA ASP A 615 18.33 34.45 -22.40
C ASP A 615 16.91 34.98 -22.10
N LEU A 616 16.28 35.73 -23.02
CA LEU A 616 14.88 36.17 -22.88
C LEU A 616 13.89 35.00 -22.82
N LEU A 617 14.08 33.99 -23.69
CA LEU A 617 13.28 32.76 -23.66
C LEU A 617 13.39 32.06 -22.30
N ARG A 618 14.61 31.92 -21.78
CA ARG A 618 14.89 31.27 -20.49
C ARG A 618 14.33 32.06 -19.31
N ASP A 619 14.65 33.35 -19.26
CA ASP A 619 14.53 34.14 -18.04
C ASP A 619 13.19 34.84 -17.89
N GLN A 620 12.46 35.01 -19.00
CA GLN A 620 11.20 35.73 -19.01
C GLN A 620 10.07 34.87 -19.55
N HIS A 621 10.16 34.36 -20.78
CA HIS A 621 9.03 33.67 -21.40
C HIS A 621 8.69 32.36 -20.70
N LEU A 622 9.67 31.46 -20.54
CA LEU A 622 9.46 30.17 -19.90
C LEU A 622 9.23 30.32 -18.38
N LEU A 623 9.95 31.24 -17.73
CA LEU A 623 9.77 31.50 -16.31
C LEU A 623 8.33 31.97 -16.01
N ASN A 624 7.77 32.88 -16.83
CA ASN A 624 6.38 33.33 -16.67
C ASN A 624 5.33 32.23 -16.92
N MET A 625 5.72 31.12 -17.54
CA MET A 625 4.89 29.92 -17.71
C MET A 625 5.10 28.88 -16.59
N GLY A 626 5.84 29.22 -15.53
CA GLY A 626 6.16 28.29 -14.43
C GLY A 626 7.25 27.28 -14.78
N ILE A 627 8.04 27.54 -15.83
CA ILE A 627 9.12 26.65 -16.28
C ILE A 627 10.47 27.33 -16.03
N LEU A 628 11.23 26.76 -15.11
CA LEU A 628 12.59 27.20 -14.80
C LEU A 628 13.60 26.34 -15.55
N ILE A 629 14.48 26.96 -16.32
CA ILE A 629 15.65 26.28 -16.88
C ILE A 629 16.92 26.73 -16.16
N ASP A 630 17.60 25.76 -15.58
CA ASP A 630 18.82 25.91 -14.78
C ASP A 630 20.02 25.40 -15.61
N ASP A 631 20.84 26.32 -16.11
CA ASP A 631 22.05 26.01 -16.87
C ASP A 631 23.16 25.50 -15.94
N ARG A 632 23.80 24.39 -16.32
CA ARG A 632 24.88 23.75 -15.57
C ARG A 632 26.24 24.01 -16.23
N PRO A 633 27.35 23.89 -15.48
CA PRO A 633 28.69 23.84 -16.07
C PRO A 633 28.75 22.77 -17.18
N ASN A 634 29.50 23.02 -18.26
CA ASN A 634 29.62 22.17 -19.46
C ASN A 634 28.45 22.23 -20.48
N ASN A 635 27.72 23.35 -20.54
CA ASN A 635 26.60 23.57 -21.48
C ASN A 635 25.43 22.60 -21.30
N GLU A 636 25.29 22.00 -20.12
CA GLU A 636 24.13 21.20 -19.73
C GLU A 636 23.01 22.10 -19.17
N PHE A 637 21.77 21.59 -19.13
CA PHE A 637 20.64 22.30 -18.55
C PHE A 637 19.67 21.33 -17.88
N VAL A 638 18.94 21.83 -16.88
CA VAL A 638 17.87 21.11 -16.19
C VAL A 638 16.58 21.94 -16.29
N ILE A 639 15.46 21.30 -16.58
CA ILE A 639 14.14 21.93 -16.60
C ILE A 639 13.42 21.56 -15.31
N LYS A 640 12.84 22.54 -14.63
CA LYS A 640 12.02 22.37 -13.43
C LYS A 640 10.70 23.09 -13.65
N ILE A 641 9.60 22.40 -13.36
CA ILE A 641 8.29 23.04 -13.26
C ILE A 641 8.16 23.52 -11.82
N ILE A 642 7.86 24.80 -11.63
CA ILE A 642 7.81 25.46 -10.33
C ILE A 642 6.40 25.97 -10.04
N ASP A 643 5.99 25.89 -8.77
CA ASP A 643 4.69 26.40 -8.32
C ASP A 643 4.67 27.93 -8.17
N ASP A 644 3.50 28.53 -7.93
CA ASP A 644 3.34 29.99 -7.85
C ASP A 644 4.20 30.63 -6.74
N ASN A 645 4.40 29.93 -5.62
CA ASN A 645 5.23 30.43 -4.52
C ASN A 645 6.71 30.41 -4.90
N GLN A 646 7.18 29.32 -5.51
CA GLN A 646 8.54 29.18 -6.03
C GLN A 646 8.82 30.18 -7.17
N LEU A 647 7.84 30.41 -8.04
CA LEU A 647 7.92 31.39 -9.12
C LEU A 647 8.14 32.81 -8.60
N GLN A 648 7.38 33.22 -7.58
CA GLN A 648 7.53 34.55 -6.99
C GLN A 648 8.90 34.71 -6.31
N GLN A 649 9.39 33.68 -5.62
CA GLN A 649 10.72 33.68 -5.01
C GLN A 649 11.83 33.84 -6.06
N GLU A 650 11.74 33.10 -7.17
CA GLU A 650 12.75 33.13 -8.22
C GLU A 650 12.75 34.46 -9.00
N LYS A 651 11.57 35.06 -9.24
CA LYS A 651 11.43 36.41 -9.80
C LYS A 651 12.10 37.47 -8.93
N ASN A 652 11.79 37.46 -7.63
CA ASN A 652 12.37 38.41 -6.67
C ASN A 652 13.91 38.26 -6.60
N LYS A 653 14.43 37.03 -6.63
CA LYS A 653 15.87 36.76 -6.62
C LYS A 653 16.56 37.35 -7.86
N ARG A 654 15.99 37.16 -9.05
CA ARG A 654 16.55 37.64 -10.32
C ARG A 654 16.51 39.16 -10.44
N GLU A 655 15.45 39.81 -9.95
CA GLU A 655 15.37 41.27 -9.87
C GLU A 655 16.46 41.87 -8.96
N GLN A 656 16.75 41.21 -7.84
CA GLN A 656 17.85 41.61 -6.94
C GLN A 656 19.22 41.45 -7.61
N GLU A 657 19.44 40.38 -8.37
CA GLU A 657 20.68 40.15 -9.12
C GLU A 657 20.88 41.18 -10.25
N LEU A 658 19.83 41.53 -10.99
CA LEU A 658 19.84 42.57 -12.01
C LEU A 658 20.17 43.95 -11.42
N SER A 659 19.53 44.29 -10.30
CA SER A 659 19.78 45.56 -9.58
C SER A 659 21.24 45.67 -9.11
N LYS A 660 21.82 44.55 -8.64
CA LYS A 660 23.24 44.48 -8.25
C LYS A 660 24.20 44.64 -9.44
N LYS A 661 23.88 44.05 -10.59
CA LYS A 661 24.68 44.22 -11.82
C LYS A 661 24.66 45.67 -12.31
N MET A 662 23.48 46.30 -12.40
CA MET A 662 23.36 47.70 -12.83
C MET A 662 24.13 48.66 -11.92
N ALA A 663 24.11 48.44 -10.61
CA ALA A 663 24.90 49.22 -9.66
C ALA A 663 26.43 48.99 -9.80
N GLY A 664 26.84 47.80 -10.25
CA GLY A 664 28.24 47.47 -10.53
C GLY A 664 28.76 48.11 -11.82
N ASP A 665 27.93 48.14 -12.87
CA ASP A 665 28.28 48.74 -14.16
C ASP A 665 28.31 50.28 -14.08
N GLN A 666 27.41 50.91 -13.31
CA GLN A 666 27.50 52.35 -12.99
C GLN A 666 28.79 52.69 -12.22
N LYS A 667 29.26 51.82 -11.32
CA LYS A 667 30.54 52.02 -10.62
C LYS A 667 31.76 51.88 -11.55
N LYS A 668 31.70 51.01 -12.55
CA LYS A 668 32.75 50.87 -13.57
C LYS A 668 32.76 52.02 -14.58
N GLY A 669 31.58 52.51 -14.99
CA GLY A 669 31.44 53.71 -15.83
C GLY A 669 32.05 54.94 -15.15
N ASN A 670 31.70 55.18 -13.87
CA ASN A 670 32.24 56.29 -13.08
C ASN A 670 33.75 56.15 -12.75
N GLN A 671 34.35 54.97 -12.92
CA GLN A 671 35.80 54.77 -12.78
C GLN A 671 36.56 55.01 -14.09
N ASN A 672 35.92 54.79 -15.25
CA ASN A 672 36.50 55.10 -16.55
C ASN A 672 36.40 56.60 -16.88
N GLU A 673 35.30 57.28 -16.51
CA GLU A 673 35.20 58.75 -16.61
C GLU A 673 36.13 59.52 -15.66
N LYS A 674 36.74 58.84 -14.68
CA LYS A 674 37.79 59.41 -13.82
C LYS A 674 39.21 59.09 -14.30
N ARG A 675 39.35 58.34 -15.41
CA ARG A 675 40.63 57.93 -16.01
C ARG A 675 40.85 58.49 -17.41
N GLU A 676 39.82 58.99 -18.07
CA GLU A 676 39.91 60.00 -19.14
C GLU A 676 39.96 61.40 -18.53
#